data_AF-A0A6J4IYY7-F1
#
_entry.id   AF-A0A6J4IYY7-F1
#
_cell.length_a   1.000
_cell.length_b   1.000
_cell.length_c   1.000
_cell.angle_alpha   90.00
_cell.angle_beta   90.00
_cell.angle_gamma   90.00
#
_symmetry.space_group_name_H-M   'P 1'
#
loop_
_entity.id
_entity.type
_entity.pdbx_description
1 polymer ?
#
loop_
_entity_poly.entity_id
_entity_poly.type
_entity_poly.pdbx_seq_one_letter_code
_entity_poly.pdbx_strand_id
1 'polypeptide(L)'
;MGAGSLTRFLRRLRERNRRRIDDAAVRLYRLQAWFFRGRYQLLAGVLGLQPEGDESSPRGTLLIEIDGLGYGNLQRAMELGYLPFTKRLIERGGFTLHRWRCGLAADTPPIQSGLMYGTSEGIVGFYWWDRATQKRVVGANPYHMRQVQATVQARAAALGNKGLLEGGSSYSNIISGDAKYSVLTIAGGGGNPHWFTPGQGLLRALGVGLLNPGKILRFAFDCAWELVQEMEDRVYTTAMDRPRILEGAFPIVRLFMNVLAREIVTTGTRTDMLRGVNVIYACYIGYDALGHHSGPLSRNSLRVLRGIDGAIRKLAQTRAWTQRRYELVLLSDHGMTPCQAVADAFEQDFDSWVEEWWRGKAQVTPGYRTHRRRTRRRLRRRDRGPRPGWLSRIAGEVLRRNSGWLRTWGRLGAWTLELGSAGAIKLGERFLEEDTTSDAPRVTVINCGPLSQLWVKEVDRRLDLAEVDRLCPGFVDALVQHRAVELVVGRQGDTIEARSRRGKAVLRRQPQGVDGSDPAHELPPVVLEVEGEDPFGAFEEPGIAARQVAAFASMDACGDVICMAALFRPETLRDTAPGAAGRTHVYTFENQLGTHASIGGDQSYPFVVLPSYVPFDGDRIVTASQMYPVLRAIVDGAGPPAK
;
A
#
# COMPACT_ATOMS: atom_id res chain seq x y z
N MET A 1 -36.40 60.86 23.32
CA MET A 1 -35.33 60.34 22.42
C MET A 1 -35.46 58.82 22.36
N GLY A 2 -35.86 58.30 21.21
CA GLY A 2 -36.54 57.00 21.09
C GLY A 2 -35.64 55.75 21.01
N ALA A 3 -36.24 54.62 21.38
CA ALA A 3 -35.67 53.26 21.39
C ALA A 3 -34.94 52.85 20.09
N GLY A 4 -35.32 53.41 18.93
CA GLY A 4 -34.64 53.16 17.64
C GLY A 4 -33.22 53.75 17.51
N SER A 5 -32.77 54.60 18.44
CA SER A 5 -31.38 55.08 18.50
C SER A 5 -30.45 54.04 19.14
N LEU A 6 -30.91 53.41 20.23
CA LEU A 6 -30.14 52.41 20.98
C LEU A 6 -29.94 51.11 20.18
N THR A 7 -30.96 50.66 19.45
CA THR A 7 -30.86 49.45 18.60
C THR A 7 -29.89 49.66 17.43
N ARG A 8 -29.86 50.86 16.83
CA ARG A 8 -28.90 51.21 15.77
C ARG A 8 -27.47 51.33 16.31
N PHE A 9 -27.31 51.87 17.52
CA PHE A 9 -26.01 51.95 18.20
C PHE A 9 -25.45 50.56 18.52
N LEU A 10 -26.27 49.68 19.12
CA LEU A 10 -25.89 48.30 19.45
C LEU A 10 -25.55 47.46 18.20
N ARG A 11 -26.31 47.63 17.10
CA ARG A 11 -26.00 46.96 15.82
C ARG A 11 -24.65 47.41 15.25
N ARG A 12 -24.38 48.73 15.24
CA ARG A 12 -23.08 49.27 14.82
C ARG A 12 -21.93 48.81 15.70
N LEU A 13 -22.14 48.67 17.01
CA LEU A 13 -21.14 48.17 17.94
C LEU A 13 -20.84 46.68 17.70
N ARG A 14 -21.87 45.87 17.43
CA ARG A 14 -21.73 44.44 17.08
C ARG A 14 -21.01 44.24 15.76
N GLU A 15 -21.36 45.01 14.72
CA GLU A 15 -20.67 44.98 13.42
C GLU A 15 -19.21 45.45 13.54
N ARG A 16 -18.94 46.50 14.33
CA ARG A 16 -17.58 47.00 14.56
C ARG A 16 -16.72 46.02 15.35
N ASN A 17 -17.29 45.35 16.36
CA ASN A 17 -16.61 44.29 17.10
C ASN A 17 -16.36 43.06 16.24
N ARG A 18 -17.33 42.65 15.40
CA ARG A 18 -17.17 41.55 14.45
C ARG A 18 -16.05 41.85 13.43
N ARG A 19 -16.05 43.05 12.84
CA ARG A 19 -14.97 43.50 11.94
C ARG A 19 -13.60 43.54 12.65
N ARG A 20 -13.53 44.01 13.90
CA ARG A 20 -12.27 44.00 14.68
C ARG A 20 -11.78 42.59 15.00
N ILE A 21 -12.70 41.65 15.29
CA ILE A 21 -12.37 40.23 15.52
C ILE A 21 -11.90 39.59 14.21
N ASP A 22 -12.58 39.87 13.10
CA ASP A 22 -12.22 39.38 11.78
C ASP A 22 -10.84 39.95 11.34
N ASP A 23 -10.59 41.24 11.56
CA ASP A 23 -9.30 41.90 11.28
C ASP A 23 -8.18 41.34 12.16
N ALA A 24 -8.45 41.10 13.46
CA ALA A 24 -7.50 40.49 14.37
C ALA A 24 -7.20 39.04 14.00
N ALA A 25 -8.21 38.28 13.58
CA ALA A 25 -8.06 36.92 13.08
C ALA A 25 -7.24 36.89 11.78
N VAL A 26 -7.48 37.82 10.86
CA VAL A 26 -6.71 37.96 9.61
C VAL A 26 -5.27 38.36 9.91
N ARG A 27 -5.01 39.29 10.84
CA ARG A 27 -3.65 39.65 11.26
C ARG A 27 -2.92 38.49 11.94
N LEU A 28 -3.60 37.77 12.83
CA LEU A 28 -3.04 36.58 13.47
C LEU A 28 -2.74 35.49 12.44
N TYR A 29 -3.63 35.28 11.47
CA TYR A 29 -3.43 34.36 10.35
C TYR A 29 -2.23 34.76 9.50
N ARG A 30 -2.07 36.06 9.17
CA ARG A 30 -0.90 36.57 8.44
C ARG A 30 0.39 36.39 9.21
N LEU A 31 0.38 36.64 10.53
CA LEU A 31 1.55 36.44 11.40
C LEU A 31 1.92 34.96 11.49
N GLN A 32 0.93 34.08 11.68
CA GLN A 32 1.14 32.63 11.65
C GLN A 32 1.67 32.18 10.29
N ALA A 33 1.09 32.66 9.19
CA ALA A 33 1.52 32.34 7.84
C ALA A 33 2.97 32.78 7.60
N TRP A 34 3.36 33.99 8.03
CA TRP A 34 4.73 34.49 7.95
C TRP A 34 5.69 33.63 8.79
N PHE A 35 5.34 33.35 10.04
CA PHE A 35 6.15 32.52 10.94
C PHE A 35 6.34 31.10 10.38
N PHE A 36 5.27 30.46 9.91
CA PHE A 36 5.36 29.11 9.33
C PHE A 36 6.09 29.12 7.98
N ARG A 37 5.76 30.03 7.06
CA ARG A 37 6.44 30.14 5.76
C ARG A 37 7.93 30.39 5.93
N GLY A 38 8.31 31.36 6.75
CA GLY A 38 9.72 31.65 7.04
C GLY A 38 10.44 30.46 7.67
N ARG A 39 9.79 29.73 8.58
CA ARG A 39 10.38 28.54 9.22
C ARG A 39 10.60 27.39 8.25
N TYR A 40 9.64 27.11 7.36
CA TYR A 40 9.76 26.04 6.37
C TYR A 40 10.72 26.42 5.22
N GLN A 41 10.80 27.70 4.86
CA GLN A 41 11.81 28.22 3.94
C GLN A 41 13.21 28.13 4.55
N LEU A 42 13.36 28.43 5.84
CA LEU A 42 14.62 28.24 6.56
C LEU A 42 14.98 26.75 6.66
N LEU A 43 13.99 25.87 6.88
CA LEU A 43 14.21 24.42 6.82
C LEU A 43 14.66 23.98 5.42
N ALA A 44 14.03 24.48 4.35
CA ALA A 44 14.46 24.21 2.98
C ALA A 44 15.90 24.69 2.75
N GLY A 45 16.26 25.89 3.22
CA GLY A 45 17.62 26.42 3.19
C GLY A 45 18.62 25.54 3.95
N VAL A 46 18.30 25.11 5.17
CA VAL A 46 19.13 24.18 5.97
C VAL A 46 19.32 22.83 5.27
N LEU A 47 18.33 22.38 4.50
CA LEU A 47 18.39 21.16 3.71
C LEU A 47 19.05 21.36 2.33
N GLY A 48 19.40 22.60 1.96
CA GLY A 48 19.98 22.94 0.65
C GLY A 48 18.99 22.85 -0.51
N LEU A 49 17.69 22.92 -0.22
CA LEU A 49 16.62 22.78 -1.18
C LEU A 49 16.31 24.12 -1.86
N GLN A 50 16.36 24.13 -3.20
CA GLN A 50 16.05 25.32 -3.99
C GLN A 50 14.54 25.46 -4.26
N PRO A 51 14.04 26.69 -4.48
CA PRO A 51 12.72 26.92 -5.07
C PRO A 51 12.63 26.28 -6.47
N GLU A 52 11.53 25.62 -6.78
CA GLU A 52 11.27 24.95 -8.07
C GLU A 52 10.14 25.61 -8.86
N GLY A 53 9.26 26.37 -8.22
CA GLY A 53 8.15 27.05 -8.88
C GLY A 53 7.54 28.17 -8.06
N ASP A 54 6.84 29.06 -8.75
CA ASP A 54 6.24 30.28 -8.20
C ASP A 54 4.78 30.47 -8.68
N GLU A 55 4.25 31.69 -8.51
CA GLU A 55 2.87 32.05 -8.91
C GLU A 55 2.67 32.06 -10.44
N SER A 56 3.75 32.22 -11.22
CA SER A 56 3.71 32.19 -12.69
C SER A 56 3.75 30.78 -13.27
N SER A 57 4.13 29.80 -12.44
CA SER A 57 4.22 28.40 -12.83
C SER A 57 2.82 27.78 -13.04
N PRO A 58 2.69 26.79 -13.95
CA PRO A 58 1.45 26.03 -14.09
C PRO A 58 0.99 25.43 -12.76
N ARG A 59 -0.31 25.15 -12.60
CA ARG A 59 -0.85 24.52 -11.38
C ARG A 59 -0.06 23.25 -11.08
N GLY A 60 0.33 23.09 -9.82
CA GLY A 60 0.90 21.84 -9.33
C GLY A 60 -0.19 20.89 -8.86
N THR A 61 0.15 19.62 -8.69
CA THR A 61 -0.80 18.59 -8.25
C THR A 61 -0.24 17.88 -7.02
N LEU A 62 -1.07 17.79 -5.98
CA LEU A 62 -0.81 17.04 -4.75
C LEU A 62 -1.72 15.82 -4.73
N LEU A 63 -1.14 14.65 -4.97
CA LEU A 63 -1.78 13.36 -4.81
C LEU A 63 -1.50 12.84 -3.40
N ILE A 64 -2.56 12.55 -2.66
CA ILE A 64 -2.49 11.95 -1.33
C ILE A 64 -3.13 10.57 -1.39
N GLU A 65 -2.35 9.54 -1.10
CA GLU A 65 -2.82 8.16 -1.00
C GLU A 65 -3.00 7.79 0.48
N ILE A 66 -4.16 7.23 0.83
CA ILE A 66 -4.35 6.49 2.09
C ILE A 66 -4.30 5.01 1.73
N ASP A 67 -3.19 4.37 2.09
CA ASP A 67 -2.90 2.97 1.76
C ASP A 67 -3.95 2.04 2.40
N GLY A 68 -4.48 1.11 1.62
CA GLY A 68 -5.42 0.07 2.04
C GLY A 68 -6.82 0.53 2.47
N LEU A 69 -7.19 1.81 2.30
CA LEU A 69 -8.49 2.34 2.70
C LEU A 69 -9.55 2.21 1.59
N GLY A 70 -10.38 1.18 1.70
CA GLY A 70 -11.48 0.96 0.76
C GLY A 70 -12.63 1.95 0.91
N TYR A 71 -13.45 2.07 -0.15
CA TYR A 71 -14.56 3.00 -0.23
C TYR A 71 -15.60 2.79 0.87
N GLY A 72 -15.97 1.53 1.14
CA GLY A 72 -16.94 1.19 2.18
C GLY A 72 -16.40 1.47 3.58
N ASN A 73 -15.12 1.17 3.83
CA ASN A 73 -14.46 1.49 5.10
C ASN A 73 -14.28 3.01 5.30
N LEU A 74 -13.99 3.78 4.24
CA LEU A 74 -13.94 5.24 4.27
C LEU A 74 -15.29 5.83 4.71
N GLN A 75 -16.38 5.41 4.06
CA GLN A 75 -17.73 5.86 4.41
C GLN A 75 -18.04 5.56 5.87
N ARG A 76 -17.73 4.34 6.33
CA ARG A 76 -17.94 3.94 7.72
C ARG A 76 -17.10 4.77 8.69
N ALA A 77 -15.84 5.06 8.37
CA ALA A 77 -14.97 5.88 9.20
C ALA A 77 -15.47 7.35 9.29
N MET A 78 -16.06 7.88 8.22
CA MET A 78 -16.71 9.21 8.23
C MET A 78 -17.98 9.23 9.07
N GLU A 79 -18.81 8.19 9.01
CA GLU A 79 -20.01 8.03 9.86
C GLU A 79 -19.64 7.99 11.34
N LEU A 80 -18.60 7.22 11.68
CA LEU A 80 -18.09 7.09 13.04
C LEU A 80 -17.32 8.33 13.55
N GLY A 81 -17.12 9.34 12.71
CA GLY A 81 -16.48 10.60 13.10
C GLY A 81 -14.95 10.55 13.21
N TYR A 82 -14.30 9.58 12.57
CA TYR A 82 -12.83 9.47 12.53
C TYR A 82 -12.19 10.31 11.43
N LEU A 83 -12.95 10.70 10.39
CA LEU A 83 -12.49 11.52 9.26
C LEU A 83 -13.23 12.86 9.15
N PRO A 84 -13.22 13.71 10.19
CA PRO A 84 -14.04 14.92 10.21
C PRO A 84 -13.61 15.98 9.18
N PHE A 85 -12.33 16.09 8.83
CA PHE A 85 -11.88 17.03 7.79
C PHE A 85 -12.29 16.56 6.40
N THR A 86 -11.99 15.31 6.03
CA THR A 86 -12.36 14.73 4.74
C THR A 86 -13.88 14.76 4.52
N LYS A 87 -14.68 14.41 5.54
CA LYS A 87 -16.14 14.54 5.48
C LYS A 87 -16.60 15.96 5.14
N ARG A 88 -16.09 16.97 5.86
CA ARG A 88 -16.40 18.39 5.58
C ARG A 88 -15.87 18.87 4.23
N LEU A 89 -14.76 18.31 3.75
CA LEU A 89 -14.19 18.66 2.44
C LEU A 89 -15.16 18.27 1.31
N ILE A 90 -15.78 17.09 1.42
CA ILE A 90 -16.77 16.57 0.49
C ILE A 90 -18.12 17.31 0.64
N GLU A 91 -18.63 17.47 1.87
CA GLU A 91 -19.92 18.12 2.14
C GLU A 91 -19.98 19.59 1.67
N ARG A 92 -18.84 20.27 1.56
CA ARG A 92 -18.76 21.64 1.02
C ARG A 92 -19.03 21.73 -0.48
N GLY A 93 -19.09 20.61 -1.20
CA GLY A 93 -19.42 20.54 -2.63
C GLY A 93 -18.31 20.97 -3.58
N GLY A 94 -17.09 21.21 -3.08
CA GLY A 94 -15.91 21.48 -3.92
C GLY A 94 -15.18 20.22 -4.37
N PHE A 95 -15.48 19.09 -3.75
CA PHE A 95 -14.88 17.78 -4.02
C PHE A 95 -15.97 16.71 -4.06
N THR A 96 -15.81 15.74 -4.96
CA THR A 96 -16.72 14.62 -5.15
C THR A 96 -15.99 13.31 -4.84
N LEU A 97 -16.64 12.43 -4.06
CA LEU A 97 -16.14 11.11 -3.71
C LEU A 97 -16.66 10.08 -4.72
N HIS A 98 -15.75 9.31 -5.30
CA HIS A 98 -16.05 8.26 -6.27
C HIS A 98 -15.47 6.91 -5.82
N ARG A 99 -16.16 5.83 -6.19
CA ARG A 99 -15.69 4.44 -6.11
C ARG A 99 -15.10 4.04 -7.46
N TRP A 100 -14.03 3.27 -7.45
CA TRP A 100 -13.44 2.69 -8.68
C TRP A 100 -12.91 1.28 -8.36
N ARG A 101 -12.46 0.50 -9.36
CA ARG A 101 -11.87 -0.83 -9.13
C ARG A 101 -10.38 -0.85 -9.43
N CYS A 102 -9.58 -1.32 -8.48
CA CYS A 102 -8.13 -1.36 -8.59
C CYS A 102 -7.61 -2.43 -9.56
N GLY A 103 -8.38 -3.49 -9.78
CA GLY A 103 -7.92 -4.66 -10.53
C GLY A 103 -7.20 -5.68 -9.66
N LEU A 104 -6.58 -6.67 -10.30
CA LEU A 104 -5.80 -7.72 -9.67
C LEU A 104 -4.31 -7.60 -10.04
N ALA A 105 -3.38 -7.87 -9.12
CA ALA A 105 -3.62 -8.07 -7.69
C ALA A 105 -4.03 -6.75 -7.02
N ALA A 106 -4.96 -6.79 -6.07
CA ALA A 106 -5.43 -5.63 -5.32
C ALA A 106 -4.41 -5.22 -4.24
N ASP A 107 -3.23 -4.77 -4.66
CA ASP A 107 -2.03 -4.67 -3.83
C ASP A 107 -1.19 -3.45 -4.25
N THR A 108 -0.44 -2.84 -3.32
CA THR A 108 0.24 -1.57 -3.51
C THR A 108 1.21 -1.57 -4.71
N PRO A 109 2.12 -2.56 -4.90
CA PRO A 109 3.08 -2.51 -6.01
C PRO A 109 2.44 -2.53 -7.42
N PRO A 110 1.52 -3.46 -7.77
CA PRO A 110 0.88 -3.45 -9.08
C PRO A 110 -0.02 -2.22 -9.27
N ILE A 111 -0.70 -1.75 -8.21
CA ILE A 111 -1.58 -0.59 -8.32
C ILE A 111 -0.78 0.69 -8.51
N GLN A 112 0.22 0.97 -7.67
CA GLN A 112 1.08 2.14 -7.86
C GLN A 112 1.79 2.12 -9.22
N SER A 113 2.20 0.95 -9.72
CA SER A 113 2.71 0.81 -11.09
C SER A 113 1.67 1.23 -12.12
N GLY A 114 0.43 0.73 -11.99
CA GLY A 114 -0.70 1.09 -12.82
C GLY A 114 -1.00 2.59 -12.78
N LEU A 115 -1.08 3.19 -11.60
CA LEU A 115 -1.37 4.62 -11.39
C LEU A 115 -0.25 5.54 -11.92
N MET A 116 1.02 5.14 -11.77
CA MET A 116 2.16 6.02 -12.06
C MET A 116 2.77 5.80 -13.45
N TYR A 117 2.57 4.65 -14.08
CA TYR A 117 3.15 4.31 -15.38
C TYR A 117 2.13 3.79 -16.42
N GLY A 118 0.86 3.60 -16.03
CA GLY A 118 -0.19 3.11 -16.93
C GLY A 118 -0.07 1.62 -17.25
N THR A 119 0.73 0.86 -16.50
CA THR A 119 0.87 -0.60 -16.68
C THR A 119 1.24 -1.26 -15.36
N SER A 120 0.64 -2.41 -15.08
CA SER A 120 0.99 -3.30 -13.96
C SER A 120 1.56 -4.65 -14.46
N GLU A 121 1.78 -4.79 -15.76
CA GLU A 121 2.20 -6.04 -16.39
C GLU A 121 3.50 -6.54 -15.75
N GLY A 122 3.49 -7.81 -15.32
CA GLY A 122 4.64 -8.47 -14.68
C GLY A 122 4.79 -8.24 -13.18
N ILE A 123 3.86 -7.53 -12.53
CA ILE A 123 3.77 -7.44 -11.07
C ILE A 123 2.49 -8.16 -10.63
N VAL A 124 2.64 -9.25 -9.88
CA VAL A 124 1.53 -10.17 -9.57
C VAL A 124 1.19 -10.25 -8.08
N GLY A 125 1.52 -9.19 -7.33
CA GLY A 125 1.29 -9.07 -5.88
C GLY A 125 2.45 -8.38 -5.18
N PHE A 126 2.39 -8.30 -3.85
CA PHE A 126 3.49 -7.80 -3.02
C PHE A 126 4.69 -8.76 -3.01
N TYR A 127 4.41 -10.06 -3.09
CA TYR A 127 5.39 -11.12 -3.16
C TYR A 127 5.11 -12.01 -4.37
N TRP A 128 6.15 -12.42 -5.10
CA TRP A 128 6.00 -13.42 -6.16
C TRP A 128 7.32 -14.13 -6.48
N TRP A 129 7.23 -15.23 -7.23
CA TRP A 129 8.40 -15.98 -7.68
C TRP A 129 8.79 -15.54 -9.08
N ASP A 130 10.01 -15.05 -9.24
CA ASP A 130 10.56 -14.79 -10.56
C ASP A 130 11.16 -16.09 -11.14
N ARG A 131 10.55 -16.59 -12.22
CA ARG A 131 11.02 -17.80 -12.91
C ARG A 131 12.39 -17.61 -13.55
N ALA A 132 12.71 -16.41 -14.03
CA ALA A 132 13.97 -16.15 -14.72
C ALA A 132 15.15 -16.24 -13.74
N THR A 133 15.02 -15.62 -12.56
CA THR A 133 16.07 -15.65 -11.54
C THR A 133 15.95 -16.83 -10.56
N GLN A 134 14.81 -17.53 -10.55
CA GLN A 134 14.45 -18.56 -9.56
C GLN A 134 14.60 -18.02 -8.13
N LYS A 135 14.08 -16.80 -7.89
CA LYS A 135 14.11 -16.12 -6.60
C LYS A 135 12.77 -15.48 -6.29
N ARG A 136 12.48 -15.33 -4.99
CA ARG A 136 11.34 -14.54 -4.52
C ARG A 136 11.64 -13.05 -4.68
N VAL A 137 10.69 -12.34 -5.28
CA VAL A 137 10.62 -10.89 -5.34
C VAL A 137 9.74 -10.39 -4.21
N VAL A 138 10.12 -9.26 -3.60
CA VAL A 138 9.51 -8.74 -2.37
C VAL A 138 9.29 -7.24 -2.52
N GLY A 139 8.04 -6.79 -2.36
CA GLY A 139 7.61 -5.39 -2.47
C GLY A 139 8.29 -4.44 -1.49
N ALA A 140 8.68 -4.94 -0.33
CA ALA A 140 9.42 -4.19 0.69
C ALA A 140 10.94 -4.10 0.43
N ASN A 141 11.49 -4.85 -0.53
CA ASN A 141 12.93 -4.89 -0.77
C ASN A 141 13.36 -3.83 -1.82
N PRO A 142 14.20 -2.84 -1.45
CA PRO A 142 14.61 -1.78 -2.36
C PRO A 142 15.36 -2.25 -3.61
N TYR A 143 16.17 -3.31 -3.50
CA TYR A 143 16.91 -3.84 -4.64
C TYR A 143 15.98 -4.50 -5.65
N HIS A 144 15.03 -5.29 -5.16
CA HIS A 144 13.98 -5.91 -5.99
C HIS A 144 13.13 -4.84 -6.68
N MET A 145 12.60 -3.87 -5.92
CA MET A 145 11.71 -2.86 -6.48
C MET A 145 12.40 -1.91 -7.46
N ARG A 146 13.72 -1.67 -7.33
CA ARG A 146 14.48 -0.95 -8.36
C ARG A 146 14.51 -1.68 -9.70
N GLN A 147 14.70 -3.00 -9.67
CA GLN A 147 14.70 -3.82 -10.89
C GLN A 147 13.31 -3.85 -11.52
N VAL A 148 12.28 -4.06 -10.70
CA VAL A 148 10.89 -4.05 -11.14
C VAL A 148 10.50 -2.70 -11.74
N GLN A 149 10.86 -1.60 -11.10
CA GLN A 149 10.62 -0.25 -11.62
C GLN A 149 11.28 -0.05 -12.99
N ALA A 150 12.53 -0.49 -13.19
CA ALA A 150 13.20 -0.37 -14.48
C ALA A 150 12.47 -1.13 -15.60
N THR A 151 11.94 -2.33 -15.30
CA THR A 151 11.15 -3.11 -16.26
C THR A 151 9.81 -2.43 -16.57
N VAL A 152 9.12 -1.90 -15.56
CA VAL A 152 7.87 -1.16 -15.73
C VAL A 152 8.09 0.11 -16.55
N GLN A 153 9.14 0.89 -16.26
CA GLN A 153 9.49 2.10 -17.00
C GLN A 153 9.72 1.79 -18.49
N ALA A 154 10.45 0.71 -18.80
CA ALA A 154 10.67 0.31 -20.18
C ALA A 154 9.36 -0.08 -20.90
N ARG A 155 8.45 -0.78 -20.22
CA ARG A 155 7.13 -1.12 -20.76
C ARG A 155 6.25 0.12 -20.95
N ALA A 156 6.23 1.02 -19.98
CA ALA A 156 5.51 2.27 -20.04
C ALA A 156 5.99 3.13 -21.22
N ALA A 157 7.30 3.25 -21.40
CA ALA A 157 7.89 3.96 -22.53
C ALA A 157 7.49 3.35 -23.88
N ALA A 158 7.40 2.01 -23.98
CA ALA A 158 6.91 1.32 -25.17
C ALA A 158 5.43 1.61 -25.48
N LEU A 159 4.63 1.92 -24.46
CA LEU A 159 3.23 2.37 -24.60
C LEU A 159 3.11 3.89 -24.83
N GLY A 160 4.23 4.63 -24.88
CA GLY A 160 4.24 6.09 -24.97
C GLY A 160 3.94 6.82 -23.64
N ASN A 161 3.85 6.08 -22.55
CA ASN A 161 3.60 6.63 -21.21
C ASN A 161 4.92 7.10 -20.56
N LYS A 162 4.83 8.16 -19.75
CA LYS A 162 5.92 8.66 -18.91
C LYS A 162 5.57 8.48 -17.43
N GLY A 163 6.56 8.46 -16.53
CA GLY A 163 6.26 8.48 -15.10
C GLY A 163 5.39 9.68 -14.69
N LEU A 164 4.33 9.41 -13.93
CA LEU A 164 3.37 10.43 -13.48
C LEU A 164 4.06 11.55 -12.68
N LEU A 165 5.16 11.23 -12.00
CA LEU A 165 5.88 12.11 -11.09
C LEU A 165 7.13 12.73 -11.70
N GLU A 166 7.31 12.70 -13.03
CA GLU A 166 8.46 13.30 -13.71
C GLU A 166 8.74 14.74 -13.22
N GLY A 167 9.94 14.98 -12.70
CA GLY A 167 10.35 16.28 -12.12
C GLY A 167 9.81 16.58 -10.71
N GLY A 168 8.96 15.71 -10.17
CA GLY A 168 8.25 15.88 -8.90
C GLY A 168 8.85 15.14 -7.70
N SER A 169 8.00 14.92 -6.69
CA SER A 169 8.35 14.25 -5.43
C SER A 169 7.49 13.02 -5.14
N SER A 170 8.12 11.94 -4.68
CA SER A 170 7.50 10.69 -4.22
C SER A 170 7.82 10.50 -2.72
N TYR A 171 6.77 10.32 -1.91
CA TYR A 171 6.87 10.14 -0.46
C TYR A 171 6.21 8.82 -0.04
N SER A 172 7.01 7.92 0.57
CA SER A 172 6.56 6.65 1.17
C SER A 172 5.89 5.67 0.20
N ASN A 173 6.22 5.72 -1.08
CA ASN A 173 5.66 4.83 -2.10
C ASN A 173 6.54 3.58 -2.31
N ILE A 174 6.00 2.53 -2.93
CA ILE A 174 6.82 1.40 -3.39
C ILE A 174 7.64 1.82 -4.62
N ILE A 175 7.01 2.54 -5.54
CA ILE A 175 7.57 2.96 -6.82
C ILE A 175 7.72 4.49 -6.88
N SER A 176 8.72 5.00 -7.63
CA SER A 176 9.01 6.43 -7.67
C SER A 176 8.20 7.23 -8.69
N GLY A 177 7.62 6.60 -9.71
CA GLY A 177 6.92 7.28 -10.80
C GLY A 177 7.77 8.32 -11.56
N ASP A 178 9.07 8.08 -11.71
CA ASP A 178 10.08 9.03 -12.24
C ASP A 178 10.25 10.35 -11.44
N ALA A 179 9.88 10.34 -10.15
CA ALA A 179 10.13 11.47 -9.27
C ALA A 179 11.62 11.85 -9.19
N LYS A 180 11.88 13.15 -9.32
CA LYS A 180 13.21 13.76 -9.09
C LYS A 180 13.63 13.57 -7.63
N TYR A 181 12.66 13.63 -6.71
CA TYR A 181 12.85 13.49 -5.27
C TYR A 181 12.09 12.29 -4.73
N SER A 182 12.76 11.43 -3.96
CA SER A 182 12.13 10.26 -3.35
C SER A 182 12.52 10.16 -1.88
N VAL A 183 11.53 10.12 -0.99
CA VAL A 183 11.72 10.04 0.47
C VAL A 183 10.90 8.87 0.99
N LEU A 184 11.56 7.91 1.64
CA LEU A 184 10.94 6.64 2.07
C LEU A 184 10.34 5.81 0.92
N THR A 185 10.67 6.13 -0.34
CA THR A 185 10.24 5.33 -1.49
C THR A 185 11.13 4.10 -1.66
N ILE A 186 10.54 2.90 -1.74
CA ILE A 186 11.30 1.63 -1.76
C ILE A 186 12.19 1.51 -3.01
N ALA A 187 11.62 1.69 -4.21
CA ALA A 187 12.37 1.73 -5.47
C ALA A 187 13.24 3.01 -5.62
N GLY A 188 13.04 4.00 -4.76
CA GLY A 188 13.68 5.31 -4.84
C GLY A 188 15.17 5.35 -4.50
N GLY A 189 15.82 4.20 -4.26
CA GLY A 189 17.24 4.10 -3.88
C GLY A 189 18.27 4.69 -4.86
N GLY A 190 17.86 5.39 -5.91
CA GLY A 190 18.69 6.21 -6.80
C GLY A 190 18.28 7.70 -6.89
N GLY A 191 17.20 8.13 -6.22
CA GLY A 191 16.78 9.53 -6.16
C GLY A 191 17.65 10.34 -5.19
N ASN A 192 17.87 11.62 -5.48
CA ASN A 192 18.75 12.48 -4.69
C ASN A 192 18.21 12.60 -3.24
N PRO A 193 18.91 12.04 -2.23
CA PRO A 193 18.41 12.03 -0.86
C PRO A 193 18.64 13.40 -0.22
N HIS A 194 17.91 14.43 -0.66
CA HIS A 194 18.16 15.79 -0.18
C HIS A 194 17.86 16.00 1.32
N TRP A 195 17.13 15.09 1.95
CA TRP A 195 16.94 15.08 3.41
C TRP A 195 18.19 14.56 4.13
N PHE A 196 18.95 13.68 3.48
CA PHE A 196 20.06 12.94 4.05
C PHE A 196 21.25 12.97 3.08
N THR A 197 22.02 14.05 3.12
CA THR A 197 23.36 14.04 2.55
C THR A 197 24.25 13.14 3.44
N PRO A 198 24.98 12.15 2.89
CA PRO A 198 25.91 11.33 3.65
C PRO A 198 26.85 12.22 4.49
N GLY A 199 26.94 11.96 5.80
CA GLY A 199 27.77 12.74 6.74
C GLY A 199 27.11 13.98 7.36
N GLN A 200 25.92 14.41 6.92
CA GLN A 200 25.21 15.58 7.48
C GLN A 200 23.89 15.25 8.20
N GLY A 201 23.51 13.97 8.26
CA GLY A 201 22.22 13.53 8.79
C GLY A 201 21.92 14.03 10.21
N LEU A 202 22.88 13.89 11.14
CA LEU A 202 22.71 14.31 12.54
C LEU A 202 22.50 15.81 12.68
N LEU A 203 23.31 16.63 12.02
CA LEU A 203 23.19 18.09 12.06
C LEU A 203 21.86 18.57 11.46
N ARG A 204 21.42 17.96 10.35
CA ARG A 204 20.14 18.29 9.71
C ARG A 204 18.95 17.82 10.54
N ALA A 205 18.98 16.64 11.17
CA ALA A 205 17.92 16.19 12.06
C ALA A 205 17.84 17.01 13.36
N LEU A 206 18.99 17.40 13.92
CA LEU A 206 19.04 18.35 15.03
C LEU A 206 18.49 19.71 14.60
N GLY A 207 18.80 20.20 13.39
CA GLY A 207 18.21 21.41 12.82
C GLY A 207 16.70 21.31 12.66
N VAL A 208 16.19 20.20 12.10
CA VAL A 208 14.75 19.90 12.02
C VAL A 208 14.12 19.91 13.42
N GLY A 209 14.75 19.25 14.40
CA GLY A 209 14.27 19.17 15.77
C GLY A 209 14.24 20.52 16.48
N LEU A 210 15.32 21.29 16.40
CA LEU A 210 15.45 22.64 16.99
C LEU A 210 14.48 23.65 16.37
N LEU A 211 14.20 23.53 15.08
CA LEU A 211 13.18 24.36 14.42
C LEU A 211 11.75 23.92 14.78
N ASN A 212 11.58 22.79 15.46
CA ASN A 212 10.29 22.17 15.75
C ASN A 212 10.16 21.59 17.17
N PRO A 213 10.51 22.30 18.26
CA PRO A 213 10.49 21.74 19.62
C PRO A 213 9.08 21.29 20.04
N GLY A 214 8.05 22.05 19.67
CA GLY A 214 6.65 21.66 19.89
C GLY A 214 6.25 20.38 19.14
N LYS A 215 6.86 20.08 17.99
CA LYS A 215 6.62 18.80 17.30
C LYS A 215 7.32 17.64 17.98
N ILE A 216 8.50 17.85 18.57
CA ILE A 216 9.18 16.80 19.35
C ILE A 216 8.33 16.43 20.56
N LEU A 217 7.86 17.43 21.31
CA LEU A 217 6.97 17.20 22.46
C LEU A 217 5.67 16.52 22.04
N ARG A 218 5.06 17.00 20.93
CA ARG A 218 3.85 16.39 20.39
C ARG A 218 4.09 14.95 19.93
N PHE A 219 5.21 14.67 19.29
CA PHE A 219 5.62 13.33 18.87
C PHE A 219 5.79 12.42 20.08
N ALA A 220 6.50 12.87 21.12
CA ALA A 220 6.66 12.11 22.36
C ALA A 220 5.30 11.80 23.03
N PHE A 221 4.39 12.79 23.04
CA PHE A 221 3.02 12.58 23.51
C PHE A 221 2.27 11.58 22.64
N ASP A 222 2.32 11.71 21.31
CA ASP A 222 1.65 10.80 20.38
C ASP A 222 2.19 9.36 20.55
N CYS A 223 3.50 9.20 20.77
CA CYS A 223 4.11 7.91 21.07
C CYS A 223 3.61 7.32 22.40
N ALA A 224 3.57 8.12 23.47
CA ALA A 224 3.06 7.68 24.76
C ALA A 224 1.57 7.34 24.68
N TRP A 225 0.79 8.14 23.95
CA TRP A 225 -0.62 7.92 23.71
C TRP A 225 -0.88 6.65 22.91
N GLU A 226 -0.05 6.34 21.91
CA GLU A 226 -0.12 5.08 21.16
C GLU A 226 0.12 3.87 22.06
N LEU A 227 1.10 3.96 22.96
CA LEU A 227 1.37 2.88 23.92
C LEU A 227 0.21 2.67 24.90
N VAL A 228 -0.44 3.74 25.36
CA VAL A 228 -1.63 3.65 26.23
C VAL A 228 -2.80 2.98 25.50
N GLN A 229 -3.08 3.41 24.26
CA GLN A 229 -4.14 2.82 23.44
C GLN A 229 -3.89 1.34 23.18
N GLU A 230 -2.63 0.96 22.94
CA GLU A 230 -2.25 -0.44 22.81
C GLU A 230 -2.60 -1.24 24.08
N MET A 231 -2.25 -0.72 25.27
CA MET A 231 -2.60 -1.40 26.52
C MET A 231 -4.12 -1.50 26.73
N GLU A 232 -4.87 -0.45 26.41
CA GLU A 232 -6.35 -0.46 26.47
C GLU A 232 -6.93 -1.54 25.56
N ASP A 233 -6.49 -1.58 24.30
CA ASP A 233 -6.97 -2.53 23.31
C ASP A 233 -6.57 -3.97 23.68
N ARG A 234 -5.39 -4.20 24.27
CA ARG A 234 -4.99 -5.50 24.82
C ARG A 234 -5.94 -5.99 25.91
N VAL A 235 -6.32 -5.12 26.84
CA VAL A 235 -7.26 -5.48 27.91
C VAL A 235 -8.64 -5.76 27.30
N TYR A 236 -9.12 -4.89 26.41
CA TYR A 236 -10.43 -5.04 25.79
C TYR A 236 -10.56 -6.30 24.93
N THR A 237 -9.56 -6.60 24.10
CA THR A 237 -9.57 -7.80 23.22
C THR A 237 -9.54 -9.09 24.03
N THR A 238 -8.69 -9.15 25.06
CA THR A 238 -8.61 -10.30 25.96
C THR A 238 -9.91 -10.49 26.74
N ALA A 239 -10.51 -9.41 27.23
CA ALA A 239 -11.77 -9.47 27.98
C ALA A 239 -12.99 -9.87 27.12
N MET A 240 -12.93 -9.64 25.81
CA MET A 240 -14.03 -9.88 24.87
C MET A 240 -13.83 -11.14 24.01
N ASP A 241 -12.83 -11.96 24.32
CA ASP A 241 -12.45 -13.18 23.57
C ASP A 241 -12.37 -12.95 22.06
N ARG A 242 -11.76 -11.84 21.66
CA ARG A 242 -11.61 -11.44 20.25
C ARG A 242 -10.30 -11.97 19.66
N PRO A 243 -10.26 -12.23 18.34
CA PRO A 243 -9.06 -12.71 17.69
C PRO A 243 -7.94 -11.66 17.77
N ARG A 244 -6.69 -12.13 17.96
CA ARG A 244 -5.52 -11.28 18.12
C ARG A 244 -4.28 -11.96 17.57
N ILE A 245 -3.45 -11.18 16.89
CA ILE A 245 -2.16 -11.61 16.35
C ILE A 245 -1.07 -11.39 17.41
N LEU A 246 -0.11 -12.32 17.48
CA LEU A 246 1.05 -12.24 18.36
C LEU A 246 1.96 -11.08 17.95
N GLU A 247 2.11 -10.10 18.85
CA GLU A 247 2.66 -8.80 18.50
C GLU A 247 4.19 -8.73 18.40
N GLY A 248 4.98 -9.64 18.98
CA GLY A 248 6.45 -9.60 18.88
C GLY A 248 7.06 -8.19 18.96
N ALA A 249 7.76 -7.75 17.90
CA ALA A 249 8.33 -6.39 17.76
C ALA A 249 7.36 -5.35 17.15
N PHE A 250 6.14 -5.75 16.79
CA PHE A 250 5.12 -4.92 16.13
C PHE A 250 4.82 -3.59 16.85
N PRO A 251 4.80 -3.47 18.20
CA PRO A 251 4.57 -2.18 18.85
C PRO A 251 5.61 -1.10 18.47
N ILE A 252 6.86 -1.51 18.23
CA ILE A 252 7.93 -0.59 17.77
C ILE A 252 7.70 -0.21 16.30
N VAL A 253 7.37 -1.19 15.46
CA VAL A 253 7.08 -0.98 14.03
C VAL A 253 5.86 -0.07 13.86
N ARG A 254 4.81 -0.30 14.64
CA ARG A 254 3.59 0.52 14.73
C ARG A 254 3.92 1.97 15.04
N LEU A 255 4.77 2.23 16.05
CA LEU A 255 5.18 3.58 16.40
C LEU A 255 5.88 4.29 15.23
N PHE A 256 6.78 3.56 14.56
CA PHE A 256 7.52 4.08 13.42
C PHE A 256 6.60 4.36 12.22
N MET A 257 5.79 3.39 11.79
CA MET A 257 4.96 3.48 10.57
C MET A 257 3.76 4.42 10.73
N ASN A 258 3.15 4.49 11.92
CA ASN A 258 1.98 5.34 12.15
C ASN A 258 2.36 6.79 12.51
N VAL A 259 3.31 6.98 13.43
CA VAL A 259 3.59 8.31 14.00
C VAL A 259 4.74 8.99 13.25
N LEU A 260 5.90 8.32 13.16
CA LEU A 260 7.10 8.94 12.60
C LEU A 260 6.99 9.13 11.08
N ALA A 261 6.63 8.06 10.34
CA ALA A 261 6.49 8.14 8.89
C ALA A 261 5.46 9.19 8.47
N ARG A 262 4.28 9.22 9.13
CA ARG A 262 3.25 10.24 8.88
C ARG A 262 3.77 11.66 9.06
N GLU A 263 4.54 11.95 10.12
CA GLU A 263 5.07 13.30 10.36
C GLU A 263 6.20 13.67 9.39
N ILE A 264 7.04 12.70 8.97
CA ILE A 264 8.06 12.90 7.93
C ILE A 264 7.39 13.22 6.60
N VAL A 265 6.47 12.38 6.14
CA VAL A 265 5.71 12.57 4.89
C VAL A 265 5.01 13.92 4.91
N THR A 266 4.23 14.20 5.95
CA THR A 266 3.48 15.47 6.06
C THR A 266 4.40 16.68 6.09
N THR A 267 5.49 16.62 6.84
CA THR A 267 6.44 17.75 6.90
C THR A 267 7.12 17.93 5.56
N GLY A 268 7.43 16.85 4.85
CA GLY A 268 8.14 16.91 3.58
C GLY A 268 7.31 17.38 2.42
N THR A 269 6.10 16.84 2.29
CA THR A 269 5.10 17.33 1.35
C THR A 269 4.88 18.83 1.55
N ARG A 270 4.76 19.33 2.80
CA ARG A 270 4.62 20.78 3.06
C ARG A 270 5.83 21.59 2.60
N THR A 271 7.05 21.08 2.80
CA THR A 271 8.27 21.73 2.35
C THR A 271 8.29 21.82 0.82
N ASP A 272 7.97 20.74 0.12
CA ASP A 272 7.96 20.70 -1.35
C ASP A 272 6.82 21.55 -1.95
N MET A 273 5.67 21.59 -1.29
CA MET A 273 4.58 22.52 -1.62
C MET A 273 5.05 23.97 -1.54
N LEU A 274 5.77 24.34 -0.48
CA LEU A 274 6.29 25.70 -0.29
C LEU A 274 7.45 26.04 -1.23
N ARG A 275 8.17 25.03 -1.73
CA ARG A 275 9.18 25.17 -2.79
C ARG A 275 8.58 25.27 -4.19
N GLY A 276 7.31 24.88 -4.38
CA GLY A 276 6.63 24.95 -5.68
C GLY A 276 6.89 23.76 -6.61
N VAL A 277 7.20 22.57 -6.07
CA VAL A 277 7.35 21.33 -6.86
C VAL A 277 6.09 21.05 -7.68
N ASN A 278 6.23 20.63 -8.94
CA ASN A 278 5.12 20.45 -9.89
C ASN A 278 4.11 19.37 -9.49
N VAL A 279 4.59 18.20 -9.11
CA VAL A 279 3.74 17.07 -8.76
C VAL A 279 4.31 16.39 -7.53
N ILE A 280 3.45 16.12 -6.55
CA ILE A 280 3.85 15.50 -5.28
C ILE A 280 2.88 14.36 -4.99
N TYR A 281 3.42 13.16 -4.79
CA TYR A 281 2.65 11.99 -4.36
C TYR A 281 3.06 11.59 -2.94
N ALA A 282 2.09 11.57 -2.03
CA ALA A 282 2.31 11.26 -0.63
C ALA A 282 1.42 10.09 -0.19
N CYS A 283 2.04 8.94 0.08
CA CYS A 283 1.36 7.77 0.61
C CYS A 283 1.43 7.73 2.14
N TYR A 284 0.28 7.48 2.78
CA TYR A 284 0.15 7.26 4.21
C TYR A 284 -0.14 5.78 4.50
N ILE A 285 0.92 5.01 4.73
CA ILE A 285 0.92 3.55 4.98
C ILE A 285 0.35 3.09 6.33
N GLY A 286 0.05 4.05 7.23
CA GLY A 286 -0.26 3.71 8.62
C GLY A 286 -1.57 2.96 8.81
N TYR A 287 -2.57 3.19 7.95
CA TYR A 287 -3.86 2.51 8.05
C TYR A 287 -3.74 1.04 7.63
N ASP A 288 -3.14 0.78 6.47
CA ASP A 288 -2.92 -0.56 5.94
C ASP A 288 -2.18 -1.48 6.93
N ALA A 289 -1.02 -1.04 7.42
CA ALA A 289 -0.20 -1.81 8.35
C ALA A 289 -0.95 -2.21 9.64
N LEU A 290 -1.83 -1.35 10.16
CA LEU A 290 -2.65 -1.67 11.32
C LEU A 290 -3.92 -2.44 10.95
N GLY A 291 -4.45 -2.23 9.75
CA GLY A 291 -5.56 -2.98 9.18
C GLY A 291 -5.24 -4.47 9.14
N HIS A 292 -4.06 -4.84 8.65
CA HIS A 292 -3.58 -6.22 8.67
C HIS A 292 -3.53 -6.82 10.08
N HIS A 293 -3.00 -6.08 11.05
CA HIS A 293 -2.79 -6.61 12.40
C HIS A 293 -4.05 -6.64 13.26
N SER A 294 -4.90 -5.61 13.16
CA SER A 294 -6.00 -5.36 14.10
C SER A 294 -7.38 -5.49 13.45
N GLY A 295 -7.45 -5.56 12.12
CA GLY A 295 -8.68 -5.50 11.33
C GLY A 295 -9.00 -4.07 10.87
N PRO A 296 -9.68 -3.90 9.72
CA PRO A 296 -9.89 -2.59 9.08
C PRO A 296 -10.78 -1.64 9.90
N LEU A 297 -11.77 -2.18 10.59
CA LEU A 297 -12.75 -1.39 11.39
C LEU A 297 -12.44 -1.40 12.89
N SER A 298 -11.26 -1.85 13.27
CA SER A 298 -10.83 -1.85 14.67
C SER A 298 -10.65 -0.42 15.18
N ARG A 299 -10.75 -0.23 16.50
CA ARG A 299 -10.53 1.08 17.11
C ARG A 299 -9.13 1.61 16.78
N ASN A 300 -8.12 0.74 16.80
CA ASN A 300 -6.75 1.09 16.42
C ASN A 300 -6.65 1.63 15.00
N SER A 301 -7.13 0.90 13.99
CA SER A 301 -7.09 1.32 12.59
C SER A 301 -7.84 2.63 12.36
N LEU A 302 -9.02 2.79 12.97
CA LEU A 302 -9.81 4.02 12.87
C LEU A 302 -9.14 5.23 13.55
N ARG A 303 -8.46 5.04 14.69
CA ARG A 303 -7.70 6.11 15.36
C ARG A 303 -6.52 6.58 14.49
N VAL A 304 -5.88 5.68 13.73
CA VAL A 304 -4.85 6.05 12.74
C VAL A 304 -5.42 6.94 11.64
N LEU A 305 -6.59 6.59 11.10
CA LEU A 305 -7.29 7.42 10.11
C LEU A 305 -7.52 8.84 10.63
N ARG A 306 -7.84 9.01 11.91
CA ARG A 306 -7.99 10.34 12.52
C ARG A 306 -6.69 11.15 12.50
N GLY A 307 -5.56 10.50 12.70
CA GLY A 307 -4.24 11.14 12.57
C GLY A 307 -3.91 11.50 11.12
N ILE A 308 -4.27 10.63 10.16
CA ILE A 308 -4.12 10.88 8.71
C ILE A 308 -5.03 12.04 8.26
N ASP A 309 -6.29 12.09 8.69
CA ASP A 309 -7.22 13.22 8.44
C ASP A 309 -6.65 14.55 8.95
N GLY A 310 -6.01 14.52 10.13
CA GLY A 310 -5.28 15.65 10.68
C GLY A 310 -4.09 16.09 9.81
N ALA A 311 -3.38 15.15 9.20
CA ALA A 311 -2.28 15.42 8.27
C ALA A 311 -2.79 16.00 6.94
N ILE A 312 -3.84 15.41 6.35
CA ILE A 312 -4.51 15.91 5.15
C ILE A 312 -4.99 17.35 5.36
N ARG A 313 -5.59 17.64 6.53
CA ARG A 313 -5.98 19.01 6.89
C ARG A 313 -4.79 19.98 6.87
N LYS A 314 -3.63 19.59 7.42
CA LYS A 314 -2.42 20.42 7.41
C LYS A 314 -1.94 20.68 5.97
N LEU A 315 -2.00 19.69 5.09
CA LEU A 315 -1.66 19.81 3.67
C LEU A 315 -2.62 20.74 2.93
N ALA A 316 -3.92 20.52 3.09
CA ALA A 316 -4.96 21.37 2.48
C ALA A 316 -4.84 22.84 2.91
N GLN A 317 -4.55 23.10 4.19
CA GLN A 317 -4.31 24.46 4.70
C GLN A 317 -3.03 25.09 4.13
N THR A 318 -2.02 24.28 3.82
CA THR A 318 -0.74 24.77 3.28
C THR A 318 -0.91 25.39 1.90
N ARG A 319 -1.91 24.97 1.11
CA ARG A 319 -2.25 25.55 -0.20
C ARG A 319 -2.47 27.07 -0.17
N ALA A 320 -2.89 27.62 0.97
CA ALA A 320 -3.09 29.07 1.11
C ALA A 320 -1.78 29.86 1.28
N TRP A 321 -0.64 29.17 1.45
CA TRP A 321 0.66 29.77 1.71
C TRP A 321 1.71 29.47 0.62
N THR A 322 1.36 28.64 -0.36
CA THR A 322 2.25 28.29 -1.47
C THR A 322 2.23 29.38 -2.54
N GLN A 323 3.36 29.57 -3.23
CA GLN A 323 3.42 30.45 -4.40
C GLN A 323 2.76 29.76 -5.61
N ARG A 324 3.13 28.50 -5.85
CA ARG A 324 2.44 27.66 -6.83
C ARG A 324 1.05 27.26 -6.31
N ARG A 325 0.02 27.33 -7.16
CA ARG A 325 -1.33 26.82 -6.83
C ARG A 325 -1.33 25.30 -6.96
N TYR A 326 -1.84 24.60 -5.96
CA TYR A 326 -1.96 23.13 -5.97
C TYR A 326 -3.39 22.66 -6.12
N GLU A 327 -3.62 21.71 -7.02
CA GLU A 327 -4.78 20.82 -6.98
C GLU A 327 -4.58 19.69 -5.98
N LEU A 328 -5.68 19.30 -5.33
CA LEU A 328 -5.68 18.24 -4.34
C LEU A 328 -6.44 17.04 -4.92
N VAL A 329 -5.78 15.89 -4.95
CA VAL A 329 -6.39 14.60 -5.23
C VAL A 329 -6.15 13.72 -4.01
N LEU A 330 -7.21 13.19 -3.43
CA LEU A 330 -7.12 12.21 -2.34
C LEU A 330 -7.62 10.88 -2.88
N LEU A 331 -6.84 9.82 -2.76
CA LEU A 331 -7.17 8.51 -3.29
C LEU A 331 -6.75 7.40 -2.34
N SER A 332 -7.20 6.20 -2.63
CA SER A 332 -6.62 4.97 -2.11
C SER A 332 -6.23 4.09 -3.30
N ASP A 333 -5.23 3.26 -3.13
CA ASP A 333 -4.78 2.28 -4.11
C ASP A 333 -5.72 1.07 -4.12
N HIS A 334 -5.93 0.44 -2.96
CA HIS A 334 -6.87 -0.66 -2.75
C HIS A 334 -7.65 -0.49 -1.45
N GLY A 335 -8.58 -1.40 -1.19
CA GLY A 335 -9.23 -1.47 0.12
C GLY A 335 -8.66 -2.54 1.04
N MET A 336 -9.42 -2.85 2.09
CA MET A 336 -9.08 -3.88 3.07
C MET A 336 -10.36 -4.60 3.50
N THR A 337 -10.40 -5.92 3.36
CA THR A 337 -11.53 -6.75 3.79
C THR A 337 -11.20 -7.40 5.13
N PRO A 338 -12.13 -7.43 6.11
CA PRO A 338 -11.98 -8.24 7.32
C PRO A 338 -11.69 -9.71 6.98
N CYS A 339 -10.82 -10.37 7.74
CA CYS A 339 -10.45 -11.75 7.42
C CYS A 339 -10.26 -12.66 8.63
N GLN A 340 -10.19 -13.96 8.35
CA GLN A 340 -9.77 -15.01 9.28
C GLN A 340 -8.66 -15.82 8.60
N ALA A 341 -7.58 -16.10 9.32
CA ALA A 341 -6.49 -16.91 8.80
C ALA A 341 -6.94 -18.36 8.55
N VAL A 342 -6.49 -18.95 7.43
CA VAL A 342 -6.73 -20.37 7.11
C VAL A 342 -6.14 -21.26 8.21
N ALA A 343 -4.97 -20.90 8.73
CA ALA A 343 -4.35 -21.59 9.86
C ALA A 343 -5.26 -21.66 11.10
N ASP A 344 -5.96 -20.57 11.41
CA ASP A 344 -6.87 -20.51 12.56
C ASP A 344 -8.19 -21.25 12.29
N ALA A 345 -8.71 -21.17 11.06
CA ALA A 345 -9.99 -21.75 10.69
C ALA A 345 -9.93 -23.27 10.45
N PHE A 346 -8.77 -23.78 10.01
CA PHE A 346 -8.60 -25.18 9.61
C PHE A 346 -7.49 -25.91 10.37
N GLU A 347 -6.88 -25.26 11.37
CA GLU A 347 -5.78 -25.81 12.20
C GLU A 347 -4.55 -26.26 11.38
N GLN A 348 -4.39 -25.72 10.17
CA GLN A 348 -3.29 -26.03 9.26
C GLN A 348 -3.00 -24.85 8.33
N ASP A 349 -1.73 -24.50 8.18
CA ASP A 349 -1.30 -23.50 7.22
C ASP A 349 -1.51 -23.99 5.77
N PHE A 350 -1.91 -23.08 4.88
CA PHE A 350 -2.23 -23.44 3.49
C PHE A 350 -1.01 -23.91 2.70
N ASP A 351 0.15 -23.30 2.93
CA ASP A 351 1.42 -23.70 2.31
C ASP A 351 1.83 -25.11 2.76
N SER A 352 1.68 -25.42 4.05
CA SER A 352 1.94 -26.74 4.61
C SER A 352 1.02 -27.80 4.03
N TRP A 353 -0.28 -27.50 3.89
CA TRP A 353 -1.25 -28.40 3.23
C TRP A 353 -0.86 -28.69 1.77
N VAL A 354 -0.45 -27.66 1.01
CA VAL A 354 0.04 -27.83 -0.37
C VAL A 354 1.32 -28.67 -0.39
N GLU A 355 2.28 -28.39 0.50
CA GLU A 355 3.55 -29.11 0.55
C GLU A 355 3.35 -30.60 0.87
N GLU A 356 2.47 -30.93 1.81
CA GLU A 356 2.13 -32.32 2.16
C GLU A 356 1.58 -33.07 0.96
N TRP A 357 0.67 -32.43 0.21
CA TRP A 357 0.06 -33.01 -0.97
C TRP A 357 1.13 -33.31 -2.04
N TRP A 358 2.03 -32.36 -2.29
CA TRP A 358 3.13 -32.52 -3.25
C TRP A 358 4.18 -33.54 -2.79
N ARG A 359 4.46 -33.66 -1.49
CA ARG A 359 5.36 -34.70 -0.97
C ARG A 359 4.76 -36.10 -1.12
N GLY A 360 3.44 -36.24 -0.95
CA GLY A 360 2.75 -37.53 -0.99
C GLY A 360 2.46 -38.06 -2.40
N LYS A 361 2.20 -37.17 -3.37
CA LYS A 361 1.63 -37.57 -4.68
C LYS A 361 2.41 -37.09 -5.92
N ALA A 362 3.45 -36.26 -5.76
CA ALA A 362 4.18 -35.76 -6.92
C ALA A 362 4.94 -36.88 -7.66
N GLN A 363 4.76 -36.92 -8.97
CA GLN A 363 5.41 -37.88 -9.85
C GLN A 363 6.77 -37.35 -10.35
N VAL A 364 7.75 -38.25 -10.43
CA VAL A 364 9.08 -37.92 -10.96
C VAL A 364 9.04 -37.93 -12.50
N THR A 365 8.98 -36.75 -13.11
CA THR A 365 9.03 -36.66 -14.58
C THR A 365 10.49 -36.65 -15.12
N PRO A 366 10.85 -37.52 -16.09
CA PRO A 366 12.22 -37.63 -16.62
C PRO A 366 12.74 -36.41 -17.42
N GLY A 367 11.86 -35.50 -17.87
CA GLY A 367 12.19 -34.38 -18.77
C GLY A 367 12.70 -33.10 -18.11
N TYR A 368 12.44 -32.87 -16.82
CA TYR A 368 12.86 -31.66 -16.09
C TYR A 368 14.29 -31.73 -15.54
N ARG A 369 15.15 -32.53 -16.17
CA ARG A 369 16.48 -32.88 -15.69
C ARG A 369 17.60 -32.06 -16.35
N THR A 370 17.49 -30.73 -16.41
CA THR A 370 18.56 -29.92 -17.03
C THR A 370 18.80 -28.58 -16.35
N HIS A 371 19.34 -28.60 -15.13
CA HIS A 371 20.29 -27.55 -14.73
C HIS A 371 21.20 -27.94 -13.55
N ARG A 372 20.77 -28.88 -12.71
CA ARG A 372 21.38 -29.16 -11.39
C ARG A 372 22.68 -29.99 -11.42
N ARG A 373 23.08 -30.60 -12.54
CA ARG A 373 24.32 -31.41 -12.62
C ARG A 373 25.60 -30.61 -12.92
N ARG A 374 25.54 -29.41 -13.52
CA ARG A 374 26.75 -28.63 -13.84
C ARG A 374 27.21 -27.71 -12.71
N THR A 375 26.29 -27.13 -11.93
CA THR A 375 26.61 -26.18 -10.84
C THR A 375 26.98 -26.85 -9.51
N ARG A 376 26.36 -27.98 -9.15
CA ARG A 376 26.68 -28.71 -7.90
C ARG A 376 28.12 -29.23 -7.84
N ARG A 377 28.75 -29.57 -8.98
CA ARG A 377 30.13 -30.08 -9.01
C ARG A 377 31.19 -28.98 -8.82
N ARG A 378 30.84 -27.70 -9.04
CA ARG A 378 31.73 -26.55 -8.79
C ARG A 378 31.67 -26.03 -7.35
N LEU A 379 30.51 -26.06 -6.70
CA LEU A 379 30.34 -25.50 -5.34
C LEU A 379 30.80 -26.46 -4.22
N ARG A 380 30.68 -27.78 -4.41
CA ARG A 380 31.08 -28.78 -3.40
C ARG A 380 32.60 -28.90 -3.17
N ARG A 381 33.43 -28.23 -3.99
CA ARG A 381 34.88 -28.18 -3.82
C ARG A 381 35.36 -27.03 -2.93
N ARG A 382 34.48 -26.10 -2.50
CA ARG A 382 34.90 -24.87 -1.82
C ARG A 382 34.47 -24.69 -0.36
N ASP A 383 33.65 -25.58 0.19
CA ASP A 383 33.25 -25.51 1.60
C ASP A 383 33.44 -26.87 2.29
N ARG A 384 34.65 -27.08 2.83
CA ARG A 384 34.91 -28.02 3.92
C ARG A 384 35.76 -27.29 4.95
N GLY A 385 35.09 -26.62 5.87
CA GLY A 385 35.65 -26.14 7.13
C GLY A 385 34.58 -26.25 8.21
N PRO A 386 34.90 -26.68 9.44
CA PRO A 386 33.91 -26.81 10.50
C PRO A 386 33.48 -25.43 10.99
N ARG A 387 32.17 -25.21 11.17
CA ARG A 387 31.60 -23.96 11.72
C ARG A 387 31.31 -24.12 13.23
N PRO A 388 31.71 -23.16 14.10
CA PRO A 388 31.40 -23.22 15.53
C PRO A 388 30.00 -22.65 15.84
N GLY A 389 29.40 -23.16 16.92
CA GLY A 389 28.04 -22.85 17.38
C GLY A 389 27.84 -21.44 17.96
N TRP A 390 26.58 -21.00 18.01
CA TRP A 390 26.16 -19.62 18.29
C TRP A 390 26.52 -19.08 19.69
N LEU A 391 26.64 -19.94 20.71
CA LEU A 391 26.94 -19.53 22.09
C LEU A 391 28.37 -18.99 22.27
N SER A 392 29.35 -19.45 21.48
CA SER A 392 30.73 -18.95 21.57
C SER A 392 30.94 -17.59 20.89
N ARG A 393 29.99 -17.13 20.05
CA ARG A 393 30.03 -15.77 19.47
C ARG A 393 29.50 -14.71 20.43
N ILE A 394 28.49 -15.04 21.24
CA ILE A 394 27.92 -14.11 22.23
C ILE A 394 28.90 -13.88 23.39
N ALA A 395 29.58 -14.94 23.86
CA ALA A 395 30.56 -14.83 24.94
C ALA A 395 31.81 -14.01 24.54
N GLY A 396 32.17 -13.99 23.25
CA GLY A 396 33.34 -13.25 22.75
C GLY A 396 33.13 -11.75 22.57
N GLU A 397 31.89 -11.31 22.38
CA GLU A 397 31.58 -9.91 22.02
C GLU A 397 31.15 -9.06 23.24
N VAL A 398 30.74 -9.71 24.34
CA VAL A 398 30.31 -9.03 25.59
C VAL A 398 31.46 -8.77 26.56
N LEU A 399 32.63 -9.41 26.40
CA LEU A 399 33.74 -9.34 27.37
C LEU A 399 34.92 -8.42 26.99
N ARG A 400 34.79 -7.54 25.98
CA ARG A 400 35.81 -6.51 25.72
C ARG A 400 35.24 -5.10 25.59
N ARG A 401 35.40 -4.36 26.71
CA ARG A 401 35.78 -2.94 26.86
C ARG A 401 34.73 -1.95 27.39
N ASN A 402 34.98 -1.56 28.63
CA ASN A 402 34.77 -0.23 29.23
C ASN A 402 34.93 0.95 28.26
N SER A 403 33.94 1.86 28.18
CA SER A 403 34.12 3.32 28.07
C SER A 403 32.80 4.12 27.95
N GLY A 404 32.53 4.99 28.93
CA GLY A 404 31.85 6.31 28.81
C GLY A 404 30.37 6.41 28.43
N TRP A 405 29.52 6.74 29.41
CA TRP A 405 28.06 6.96 29.27
C TRP A 405 27.63 8.00 28.23
N LEU A 406 28.43 9.04 27.96
CA LEU A 406 28.18 10.06 26.93
C LEU A 406 28.33 9.54 25.49
N ARG A 407 29.16 8.52 25.25
CA ARG A 407 29.33 7.91 23.91
C ARG A 407 28.21 6.92 23.57
N THR A 408 27.54 6.34 24.57
CA THR A 408 26.37 5.47 24.40
C THR A 408 25.17 6.26 23.84
N TRP A 409 24.97 7.50 24.29
CA TRP A 409 23.91 8.39 23.74
C TRP A 409 24.25 8.96 22.36
N GLY A 410 25.52 9.30 22.10
CA GLY A 410 25.98 9.68 20.76
C GLY A 410 25.81 8.56 19.73
N ARG A 411 25.97 7.29 20.16
CA ARG A 411 25.70 6.11 19.32
C ARG A 411 24.21 5.81 19.21
N LEU A 412 23.41 5.97 20.27
CA LEU A 412 21.94 5.82 20.17
C LEU A 412 21.33 6.87 19.23
N GLY A 413 21.85 8.10 19.25
CA GLY A 413 21.49 9.18 18.34
C GLY A 413 21.91 8.91 16.90
N ALA A 414 23.14 8.43 16.67
CA ALA A 414 23.58 7.98 15.35
C ALA A 414 22.80 6.75 14.85
N TRP A 415 22.42 5.85 15.76
CA TRP A 415 21.62 4.66 15.49
C TRP A 415 20.19 5.03 15.11
N THR A 416 19.52 5.96 15.82
CA THR A 416 18.20 6.49 15.42
C THR A 416 18.22 7.27 14.10
N LEU A 417 19.37 7.84 13.74
CA LEU A 417 19.55 8.64 12.51
C LEU A 417 19.89 7.82 11.27
N GLU A 418 20.68 6.76 11.40
CA GLU A 418 20.87 5.77 10.33
C GLU A 418 19.62 4.89 10.12
N LEU A 419 18.76 4.80 11.14
CA LEU A 419 17.47 4.10 11.10
C LEU A 419 16.40 4.79 10.26
N GLY A 420 16.53 6.08 9.93
CA GLY A 420 15.46 6.85 9.27
C GLY A 420 14.98 6.27 7.93
N SER A 421 15.81 5.49 7.26
CA SER A 421 15.43 4.72 6.07
C SER A 421 16.23 3.41 6.00
N ALA A 422 17.56 3.46 6.02
CA ALA A 422 18.39 2.26 5.86
C ALA A 422 18.31 1.27 7.02
N GLY A 423 18.32 1.73 8.28
CA GLY A 423 18.27 0.82 9.44
C GLY A 423 16.89 0.22 9.70
N ALA A 424 15.79 0.94 9.45
CA ALA A 424 14.44 0.40 9.56
C ALA A 424 14.15 -0.57 8.40
N ILE A 425 14.68 -0.30 7.20
CA ILE A 425 14.68 -1.23 6.07
C ILE A 425 15.52 -2.48 6.41
N LYS A 426 16.68 -2.35 7.04
CA LYS A 426 17.53 -3.51 7.40
C LYS A 426 16.98 -4.33 8.56
N LEU A 427 16.27 -3.68 9.49
CA LEU A 427 15.55 -4.34 10.57
C LEU A 427 14.31 -5.06 10.00
N GLY A 428 13.58 -4.41 9.09
CA GLY A 428 12.48 -5.00 8.32
C GLY A 428 12.92 -6.14 7.40
N GLU A 429 14.05 -6.00 6.69
CA GLU A 429 14.66 -7.06 5.87
C GLU A 429 15.09 -8.25 6.73
N ARG A 430 15.61 -8.03 7.94
CA ARG A 430 15.91 -9.11 8.91
C ARG A 430 14.67 -9.78 9.48
N PHE A 431 13.53 -9.09 9.54
CA PHE A 431 12.24 -9.65 9.96
C PHE A 431 11.47 -10.31 8.81
N LEU A 432 11.79 -9.96 7.56
CA LEU A 432 11.20 -10.50 6.33
C LEU A 432 12.10 -11.53 5.62
N GLU A 433 13.29 -11.81 6.17
CA GLU A 433 14.06 -13.01 5.83
C GLU A 433 13.31 -14.23 6.38
N GLU A 434 12.26 -14.65 5.67
CA GLU A 434 11.81 -16.03 5.75
C GLU A 434 12.96 -16.94 5.36
N ASP A 435 13.12 -18.04 6.09
CA ASP A 435 14.15 -19.05 5.90
C ASP A 435 14.15 -19.55 4.44
N THR A 436 15.02 -18.95 3.61
CA THR A 436 15.34 -19.46 2.27
C THR A 436 16.13 -20.78 2.31
N THR A 437 16.21 -21.40 3.48
CA THR A 437 16.91 -22.65 3.75
C THR A 437 15.96 -23.75 4.16
N SER A 438 14.93 -24.00 3.37
CA SER A 438 14.25 -25.29 3.37
C SER A 438 14.50 -25.97 2.02
N ASP A 439 15.02 -27.20 2.07
CA ASP A 439 15.06 -28.16 0.95
C ASP A 439 13.60 -28.62 0.63
N ALA A 440 12.72 -27.65 0.40
CA ALA A 440 11.28 -27.79 0.22
C ALA A 440 10.93 -28.41 -1.15
N PRO A 441 9.77 -29.07 -1.26
CA PRO A 441 9.30 -29.81 -2.44
C PRO A 441 9.37 -29.02 -3.77
N ARG A 442 9.14 -29.72 -4.89
CA ARG A 442 9.19 -29.19 -6.27
C ARG A 442 8.22 -28.01 -6.55
N VAL A 443 7.53 -27.50 -5.55
CA VAL A 443 6.62 -26.35 -5.62
C VAL A 443 7.07 -25.23 -4.67
N THR A 444 6.87 -23.99 -5.06
CA THR A 444 6.90 -22.81 -4.18
C THR A 444 5.48 -22.30 -4.07
N VAL A 445 4.99 -22.12 -2.85
CA VAL A 445 3.74 -21.40 -2.57
C VAL A 445 4.11 -20.00 -2.10
N ILE A 446 3.48 -18.97 -2.66
CA ILE A 446 3.61 -17.61 -2.15
C ILE A 446 2.21 -17.09 -1.89
N ASN A 447 1.96 -16.79 -0.63
CA ASN A 447 0.73 -16.19 -0.15
C ASN A 447 0.87 -14.67 -0.18
N CYS A 448 -0.24 -14.00 -0.48
CA CYS A 448 -0.40 -12.57 -0.50
C CYS A 448 -1.85 -12.30 -0.06
N GLY A 449 -2.08 -12.26 1.24
CA GLY A 449 -3.42 -12.18 1.83
C GLY A 449 -4.36 -13.32 1.38
N PRO A 450 -5.52 -13.02 0.77
CA PRO A 450 -6.48 -13.99 0.24
C PRO A 450 -6.12 -14.47 -1.18
N LEU A 451 -4.95 -14.11 -1.72
CA LEU A 451 -4.42 -14.59 -2.98
C LEU A 451 -3.22 -15.51 -2.69
N SER A 452 -3.27 -16.75 -3.15
CA SER A 452 -2.13 -17.67 -3.10
C SER A 452 -1.75 -18.10 -4.51
N GLN A 453 -0.46 -18.13 -4.80
CA GLN A 453 0.06 -18.53 -6.09
C GLN A 453 1.10 -19.62 -5.92
N LEU A 454 1.06 -20.60 -6.82
CA LEU A 454 1.90 -21.78 -6.79
C LEU A 454 2.77 -21.83 -8.04
N TRP A 455 4.08 -22.04 -7.86
CA TRP A 455 5.05 -22.22 -8.93
C TRP A 455 5.73 -23.57 -8.82
N VAL A 456 5.75 -24.34 -9.91
CA VAL A 456 6.59 -25.52 -10.02
C VAL A 456 8.03 -25.07 -10.27
N LYS A 457 8.91 -25.40 -9.33
CA LYS A 457 10.34 -25.05 -9.39
C LYS A 457 11.02 -25.78 -10.54
N GLU A 458 12.14 -25.23 -11.01
CA GLU A 458 12.96 -25.82 -12.09
C GLU A 458 12.24 -25.90 -13.45
N VAL A 459 11.14 -25.16 -13.62
CA VAL A 459 10.46 -24.91 -14.91
C VAL A 459 10.59 -23.43 -15.26
N ASP A 460 11.05 -23.14 -16.48
CA ASP A 460 11.28 -21.78 -16.99
C ASP A 460 10.05 -21.16 -17.67
N ARG A 461 9.05 -21.97 -17.99
CA ARG A 461 7.75 -21.54 -18.51
C ARG A 461 6.63 -21.76 -17.50
N ARG A 462 5.48 -21.13 -17.77
CA ARG A 462 4.23 -21.42 -17.08
C ARG A 462 3.64 -22.74 -17.55
N LEU A 463 3.11 -23.51 -16.60
CA LEU A 463 2.45 -24.79 -16.84
C LEU A 463 0.93 -24.59 -16.94
N ASP A 464 0.29 -25.43 -17.75
CA ASP A 464 -1.17 -25.50 -17.77
C ASP A 464 -1.70 -26.31 -16.58
N LEU A 465 -2.95 -26.10 -16.18
CA LEU A 465 -3.58 -26.85 -15.09
C LEU A 465 -3.51 -28.37 -15.33
N ALA A 466 -3.73 -28.82 -16.57
CA ALA A 466 -3.60 -30.22 -16.95
C ALA A 466 -2.15 -30.75 -16.80
N GLU A 467 -1.13 -29.90 -16.95
CA GLU A 467 0.27 -30.28 -16.71
C GLU A 467 0.57 -30.39 -15.23
N VAL A 468 0.09 -29.45 -14.43
CA VAL A 468 0.21 -29.48 -12.97
C VAL A 468 -0.43 -30.74 -12.42
N ASP A 469 -1.64 -31.09 -12.89
CA ASP A 469 -2.33 -32.30 -12.44
C ASP A 469 -1.61 -33.58 -12.90
N ARG A 470 -0.98 -33.60 -14.09
CA ARG A 470 -0.11 -34.74 -14.47
C ARG A 470 1.11 -34.89 -13.57
N LEU A 471 1.71 -33.78 -13.13
CA LEU A 471 2.84 -33.81 -12.20
C LEU A 471 2.41 -34.27 -10.80
N CYS A 472 1.17 -33.99 -10.45
CA CYS A 472 0.65 -34.17 -9.11
C CYS A 472 -0.86 -34.49 -9.24
N PRO A 473 -1.25 -35.78 -9.41
CA PRO A 473 -2.62 -36.18 -9.82
C PRO A 473 -3.73 -35.96 -8.81
N GLY A 474 -4.78 -35.22 -9.21
CA GLY A 474 -5.91 -34.82 -8.37
C GLY A 474 -5.64 -33.56 -7.52
N PHE A 475 -4.60 -32.79 -7.86
CA PHE A 475 -4.20 -31.62 -7.05
C PHE A 475 -5.18 -30.50 -7.22
N VAL A 476 -5.51 -30.21 -8.49
CA VAL A 476 -6.37 -29.10 -8.86
C VAL A 476 -7.75 -29.34 -8.29
N ASP A 477 -8.24 -30.58 -8.34
CA ASP A 477 -9.53 -30.95 -7.75
C ASP A 477 -9.51 -30.85 -6.21
N ALA A 478 -8.40 -31.23 -5.56
CA ALA A 478 -8.25 -31.07 -4.12
C ALA A 478 -8.26 -29.59 -3.70
N LEU A 479 -7.61 -28.71 -4.48
CA LEU A 479 -7.65 -27.25 -4.26
C LEU A 479 -9.08 -26.72 -4.43
N VAL A 480 -9.78 -27.14 -5.48
CA VAL A 480 -11.19 -26.74 -5.72
C VAL A 480 -12.08 -27.18 -4.55
N GLN A 481 -11.83 -28.33 -3.94
CA GLN A 481 -12.63 -28.81 -2.80
C GLN A 481 -12.24 -28.16 -1.46
N HIS A 482 -11.10 -27.49 -1.37
CA HIS A 482 -10.62 -26.87 -0.14
C HIS A 482 -11.57 -25.74 0.28
N ARG A 483 -12.14 -25.82 1.50
CA ARG A 483 -13.19 -24.88 1.96
C ARG A 483 -12.74 -23.42 2.05
N ALA A 484 -11.44 -23.18 2.20
CA ALA A 484 -10.88 -21.82 2.19
C ALA A 484 -10.73 -21.20 0.78
N VAL A 485 -10.89 -21.97 -0.29
CA VAL A 485 -10.63 -21.54 -1.67
C VAL A 485 -11.96 -21.41 -2.42
N GLU A 486 -12.26 -20.23 -2.95
CA GLU A 486 -13.44 -20.02 -3.81
C GLU A 486 -13.13 -20.39 -5.25
N LEU A 487 -11.96 -19.94 -5.72
CA LEU A 487 -11.60 -19.99 -7.12
C LEU A 487 -10.17 -20.49 -7.30
N VAL A 488 -10.02 -21.52 -8.11
CA VAL A 488 -8.74 -22.02 -8.61
C VAL A 488 -8.63 -21.63 -10.07
N VAL A 489 -7.60 -20.87 -10.42
CA VAL A 489 -7.40 -20.31 -11.74
C VAL A 489 -6.04 -20.76 -12.29
N GLY A 490 -6.01 -21.12 -13.56
CA GLY A 490 -4.76 -21.39 -14.26
C GLY A 490 -4.92 -21.39 -15.76
N ARG A 491 -3.81 -21.58 -16.46
CA ARG A 491 -3.81 -21.60 -17.93
C ARG A 491 -4.24 -22.97 -18.44
N GLN A 492 -4.94 -22.98 -19.58
CA GLN A 492 -5.28 -24.18 -20.33
C GLN A 492 -5.15 -23.85 -21.83
N GLY A 493 -3.99 -24.18 -22.41
CA GLY A 493 -3.63 -23.74 -23.77
C GLY A 493 -3.63 -22.21 -23.89
N ASP A 494 -4.40 -21.69 -24.84
CA ASP A 494 -4.56 -20.24 -25.10
C ASP A 494 -5.68 -19.59 -24.26
N THR A 495 -6.32 -20.37 -23.38
CA THR A 495 -7.42 -19.91 -22.52
C THR A 495 -7.02 -19.94 -21.04
N ILE A 496 -7.81 -19.26 -20.22
CA ILE A 496 -7.71 -19.32 -18.77
C ILE A 496 -8.91 -20.12 -18.27
N GLU A 497 -8.67 -21.04 -17.35
CA GLU A 497 -9.71 -21.83 -16.72
C GLU A 497 -9.85 -21.43 -15.26
N ALA A 498 -11.08 -21.13 -14.84
CA ALA A 498 -11.43 -20.78 -13.48
C ALA A 498 -12.41 -21.81 -12.93
N ARG A 499 -12.05 -22.50 -11.85
CA ARG A 499 -12.85 -23.56 -11.22
C ARG A 499 -13.26 -23.17 -9.81
N SER A 500 -14.52 -23.41 -9.47
CA SER A 500 -15.05 -23.35 -8.11
C SER A 500 -15.62 -24.72 -7.72
N ARG A 501 -16.04 -24.86 -6.46
CA ARG A 501 -16.76 -26.06 -5.99
C ARG A 501 -18.07 -26.34 -6.75
N ARG A 502 -18.65 -25.33 -7.42
CA ARG A 502 -20.00 -25.37 -8.00
C ARG A 502 -20.02 -25.39 -9.52
N GLY A 503 -18.89 -25.07 -10.15
CA GLY A 503 -18.77 -25.04 -11.59
C GLY A 503 -17.43 -24.52 -12.07
N LYS A 504 -17.32 -24.36 -13.38
CA LYS A 504 -16.11 -23.97 -14.10
C LYS A 504 -16.46 -22.95 -15.16
N ALA A 505 -15.55 -22.02 -15.41
CA ALA A 505 -15.64 -21.06 -16.50
C ALA A 505 -14.35 -21.06 -17.32
N VAL A 506 -14.50 -21.00 -18.64
CA VAL A 506 -13.40 -20.79 -19.59
C VAL A 506 -13.38 -19.32 -19.97
N LEU A 507 -12.23 -18.69 -19.79
CA LEU A 507 -12.02 -17.26 -19.97
C LEU A 507 -11.00 -16.99 -21.07
N ARG A 508 -11.16 -15.86 -21.75
CA ARG A 508 -10.20 -15.34 -22.73
C ARG A 508 -9.66 -13.98 -22.30
N ARG A 509 -8.37 -13.75 -22.53
CA ARG A 509 -7.78 -12.40 -22.39
C ARG A 509 -8.45 -11.44 -23.38
N GLN A 510 -8.91 -10.29 -22.89
CA GLN A 510 -9.29 -9.19 -23.78
C GLN A 510 -8.04 -8.43 -24.26
N PRO A 511 -8.01 -7.95 -25.52
CA PRO A 511 -6.96 -7.06 -26.00
C PRO A 511 -6.84 -5.82 -25.08
N GLN A 512 -5.62 -5.47 -24.66
CA GLN A 512 -5.37 -4.20 -23.98
C GLN A 512 -5.64 -3.04 -24.95
N GLY A 513 -6.34 -1.99 -24.50
CA GLY A 513 -6.52 -0.76 -25.28
C GLY A 513 -7.84 -0.64 -26.05
N VAL A 514 -8.80 -1.54 -25.87
CA VAL A 514 -10.19 -1.21 -26.23
C VAL A 514 -10.72 -0.35 -25.09
N ASP A 515 -10.41 0.94 -25.15
CA ASP A 515 -11.01 1.94 -24.29
C ASP A 515 -12.52 1.77 -24.39
N GLY A 516 -13.20 1.57 -23.25
CA GLY A 516 -14.66 1.65 -23.16
C GLY A 516 -15.19 3.07 -23.42
N SER A 517 -14.49 3.85 -24.24
CA SER A 517 -14.85 5.18 -24.74
C SER A 517 -15.74 5.09 -25.98
N ASP A 518 -15.69 4.00 -26.75
CA ASP A 518 -16.55 3.80 -27.91
C ASP A 518 -17.71 2.82 -27.59
N PRO A 519 -18.94 3.32 -27.35
CA PRO A 519 -20.12 2.49 -27.13
C PRO A 519 -20.52 1.66 -28.36
N ALA A 520 -19.92 1.88 -29.54
CA ALA A 520 -20.24 1.15 -30.77
C ALA A 520 -19.43 -0.15 -30.95
N HIS A 521 -18.38 -0.40 -30.16
CA HIS A 521 -17.68 -1.69 -30.14
C HIS A 521 -18.06 -2.48 -28.88
N GLU A 522 -19.03 -3.39 -29.01
CA GLU A 522 -19.26 -4.41 -28.01
C GLU A 522 -17.96 -5.22 -27.82
N LEU A 523 -17.35 -5.06 -26.65
CA LEU A 523 -16.21 -5.89 -26.25
C LEU A 523 -16.62 -7.36 -26.33
N PRO A 524 -15.85 -8.23 -26.98
CA PRO A 524 -16.19 -9.63 -27.05
C PRO A 524 -16.25 -10.23 -25.62
N PRO A 525 -17.14 -11.20 -25.39
CA PRO A 525 -17.33 -11.77 -24.06
C PRO A 525 -16.02 -12.37 -23.54
N VAL A 526 -15.72 -12.11 -22.26
CA VAL A 526 -14.55 -12.67 -21.58
C VAL A 526 -14.78 -14.13 -21.22
N VAL A 527 -15.99 -14.42 -20.76
CA VAL A 527 -16.44 -15.78 -20.44
C VAL A 527 -16.88 -16.42 -21.74
N LEU A 528 -16.18 -17.46 -22.16
CA LEU A 528 -16.47 -18.22 -23.38
C LEU A 528 -17.49 -19.33 -23.11
N GLU A 529 -17.34 -20.01 -21.98
CA GLU A 529 -18.13 -21.17 -21.60
C GLU A 529 -18.23 -21.25 -20.08
N VAL A 530 -19.39 -21.72 -19.59
CA VAL A 530 -19.62 -22.02 -18.17
C VAL A 530 -20.20 -23.43 -18.08
N GLU A 531 -19.56 -24.28 -17.28
CA GLU A 531 -20.03 -25.61 -16.91
C GLU A 531 -20.49 -25.60 -15.45
N GLY A 532 -21.76 -25.95 -15.18
CA GLY A 532 -22.33 -25.88 -13.83
C GLY A 532 -22.75 -24.46 -13.42
N GLU A 533 -22.56 -24.09 -12.16
CA GLU A 533 -22.79 -22.71 -11.69
C GLU A 533 -21.64 -21.79 -12.08
N ASP A 534 -21.93 -20.53 -12.39
CA ASP A 534 -20.91 -19.52 -12.67
C ASP A 534 -19.97 -19.34 -11.46
N PRO A 535 -18.66 -19.66 -11.60
CA PRO A 535 -17.68 -19.51 -10.52
C PRO A 535 -17.56 -18.08 -9.99
N PHE A 536 -17.96 -17.08 -10.77
CA PHE A 536 -17.89 -15.68 -10.38
C PHE A 536 -19.15 -15.16 -9.68
N GLY A 537 -20.21 -15.97 -9.60
CA GLY A 537 -21.48 -15.59 -8.99
C GLY A 537 -21.40 -15.26 -7.49
N ALA A 538 -20.31 -15.65 -6.81
CA ALA A 538 -20.06 -15.32 -5.41
C ALA A 538 -19.57 -13.89 -5.18
N PHE A 539 -19.11 -13.18 -6.23
CA PHE A 539 -18.56 -11.82 -6.13
C PHE A 539 -19.62 -10.77 -6.46
N GLU A 540 -19.45 -9.54 -5.95
CA GLU A 540 -20.47 -8.48 -6.13
C GLU A 540 -20.64 -8.05 -7.59
N GLU A 541 -19.57 -8.12 -8.39
CA GLU A 541 -19.57 -7.74 -9.81
C GLU A 541 -18.96 -8.88 -10.68
N PRO A 542 -19.71 -9.98 -10.93
CA PRO A 542 -19.16 -11.20 -11.56
C PRO A 542 -18.47 -10.96 -12.90
N GLY A 543 -19.06 -10.14 -13.77
CA GLY A 543 -18.49 -9.82 -15.08
C GLY A 543 -17.19 -9.01 -15.01
N ILE A 544 -17.03 -8.16 -13.99
CA ILE A 544 -15.79 -7.40 -13.76
C ILE A 544 -14.75 -8.30 -13.11
N ALA A 545 -15.14 -9.15 -12.15
CA ALA A 545 -14.26 -10.15 -11.56
C ALA A 545 -13.68 -11.08 -12.64
N ALA A 546 -14.51 -11.64 -13.52
CA ALA A 546 -14.06 -12.48 -14.63
C ALA A 546 -13.05 -11.76 -15.55
N ARG A 547 -13.29 -10.48 -15.87
CA ARG A 547 -12.36 -9.64 -16.66
C ARG A 547 -11.02 -9.45 -15.95
N GLN A 548 -11.04 -9.11 -14.67
CA GLN A 548 -9.83 -8.90 -13.88
C GLN A 548 -9.04 -10.19 -13.70
N VAL A 549 -9.72 -11.31 -13.42
CA VAL A 549 -9.09 -12.64 -13.33
C VAL A 549 -8.48 -13.06 -14.65
N ALA A 550 -9.20 -12.90 -15.77
CA ALA A 550 -8.67 -13.23 -17.09
C ALA A 550 -7.42 -12.40 -17.43
N ALA A 551 -7.44 -11.08 -17.17
CA ALA A 551 -6.29 -10.22 -17.40
C ALA A 551 -5.09 -10.59 -16.51
N PHE A 552 -5.33 -10.77 -15.21
CA PHE A 552 -4.30 -11.12 -14.23
C PHE A 552 -3.68 -12.47 -14.54
N ALA A 553 -4.50 -13.51 -14.64
CA ALA A 553 -4.06 -14.87 -14.91
C ALA A 553 -3.50 -15.06 -16.33
N SER A 554 -3.53 -14.06 -17.21
CA SER A 554 -2.85 -14.11 -18.52
C SER A 554 -1.40 -13.62 -18.47
N MET A 555 -0.96 -13.01 -17.36
CA MET A 555 0.43 -12.57 -17.22
C MET A 555 1.38 -13.76 -17.05
N ASP A 556 2.50 -13.76 -17.76
CA ASP A 556 3.53 -14.81 -17.64
C ASP A 556 4.17 -14.88 -16.26
N ALA A 557 4.14 -13.77 -15.52
CA ALA A 557 4.65 -13.67 -14.15
C ALA A 557 3.82 -14.43 -13.12
N CYS A 558 2.56 -14.77 -13.42
CA CYS A 558 1.69 -15.48 -12.48
C CYS A 558 2.17 -16.92 -12.19
N GLY A 559 1.69 -17.43 -11.05
CA GLY A 559 1.79 -18.84 -10.70
C GLY A 559 1.19 -19.77 -11.76
N ASP A 560 1.64 -21.02 -11.74
CA ASP A 560 1.06 -22.14 -12.50
C ASP A 560 -0.38 -22.40 -12.04
N VAL A 561 -0.63 -22.24 -10.74
CA VAL A 561 -1.97 -22.26 -10.14
C VAL A 561 -2.14 -21.02 -9.27
N ILE A 562 -3.30 -20.38 -9.39
CA ILE A 562 -3.70 -19.21 -8.61
C ILE A 562 -4.93 -19.60 -7.80
N CYS A 563 -4.90 -19.39 -6.49
CA CYS A 563 -6.01 -19.64 -5.59
C CYS A 563 -6.51 -18.32 -5.00
N MET A 564 -7.81 -18.09 -5.07
CA MET A 564 -8.48 -16.95 -4.43
C MET A 564 -9.36 -17.46 -3.31
N ALA A 565 -9.23 -16.85 -2.14
CA ALA A 565 -9.87 -17.34 -0.94
C ALA A 565 -11.39 -17.10 -0.92
N ALA A 566 -12.09 -17.94 -0.16
CA ALA A 566 -13.54 -17.90 -0.03
C ALA A 566 -14.05 -16.79 0.88
N LEU A 567 -15.18 -16.23 0.47
CA LEU A 567 -15.95 -15.24 1.21
C LEU A 567 -16.92 -15.98 2.14
N PHE A 568 -17.06 -15.51 3.37
CA PHE A 568 -17.99 -16.07 4.34
C PHE A 568 -18.53 -15.00 5.29
N ARG A 569 -19.58 -15.34 6.04
CA ARG A 569 -20.06 -14.50 7.15
C ARG A 569 -19.72 -15.20 8.46
N PRO A 570 -18.90 -14.61 9.33
CA PRO A 570 -18.61 -15.21 10.63
C PRO A 570 -19.88 -15.38 11.46
N GLU A 571 -19.99 -16.52 12.13
CA GLU A 571 -21.10 -16.82 13.04
C GLU A 571 -20.81 -16.36 14.47
N THR A 572 -19.54 -16.28 14.85
CA THR A 572 -19.10 -15.95 16.21
C THR A 572 -18.27 -14.68 16.25
N LEU A 573 -18.22 -14.04 17.44
CA LEU A 573 -17.34 -12.89 17.67
C LEU A 573 -15.84 -13.26 17.65
N ARG A 574 -15.51 -14.54 17.88
CA ARG A 574 -14.14 -15.05 17.85
C ARG A 574 -13.60 -15.13 16.42
N ASP A 575 -14.46 -15.44 15.45
CA ASP A 575 -14.12 -15.49 14.02
C ASP A 575 -14.29 -14.13 13.33
N THR A 576 -14.73 -13.11 14.08
CA THR A 576 -15.02 -11.78 13.57
C THR A 576 -13.87 -10.82 13.87
N ALA A 577 -13.29 -10.23 12.83
CA ALA A 577 -12.31 -9.17 13.00
C ALA A 577 -12.89 -8.00 13.82
N PRO A 578 -12.12 -7.39 14.75
CA PRO A 578 -12.62 -6.33 15.62
C PRO A 578 -13.30 -5.19 14.85
N GLY A 579 -14.55 -4.89 15.21
CA GLY A 579 -15.34 -3.82 14.58
C GLY A 579 -16.06 -4.20 13.28
N ALA A 580 -15.93 -5.45 12.84
CA ALA A 580 -16.54 -5.96 11.60
C ALA A 580 -17.74 -6.91 11.83
N ALA A 581 -18.39 -6.86 13.00
CA ALA A 581 -19.56 -7.70 13.28
C ALA A 581 -20.66 -7.54 12.23
N GLY A 582 -21.18 -8.67 11.74
CA GLY A 582 -22.20 -8.73 10.68
C GLY A 582 -21.68 -8.43 9.26
N ARG A 583 -20.36 -8.28 9.07
CA ARG A 583 -19.76 -8.08 7.73
C ARG A 583 -19.23 -9.38 7.14
N THR A 584 -19.25 -9.45 5.82
CA THR A 584 -18.56 -10.48 5.06
C THR A 584 -17.06 -10.43 5.35
N HIS A 585 -16.48 -11.58 5.64
CA HIS A 585 -15.06 -11.80 5.78
C HIS A 585 -14.57 -12.62 4.58
N VAL A 586 -13.25 -12.60 4.38
CA VAL A 586 -12.56 -13.50 3.45
C VAL A 586 -11.57 -14.34 4.24
N TYR A 587 -11.35 -15.59 3.85
CA TYR A 587 -10.20 -16.32 4.39
C TYR A 587 -8.89 -15.68 3.89
N THR A 588 -7.85 -15.72 4.70
CA THR A 588 -6.51 -15.27 4.29
C THR A 588 -5.50 -16.38 4.48
N PHE A 589 -4.59 -16.53 3.52
CA PHE A 589 -3.52 -17.52 3.57
C PHE A 589 -2.32 -17.04 4.42
N GLU A 590 -2.44 -15.85 5.01
CA GLU A 590 -1.47 -15.25 5.92
C GLU A 590 -2.11 -15.02 7.30
N ASN A 591 -1.29 -14.81 8.33
CA ASN A 591 -1.80 -14.51 9.67
C ASN A 591 -2.20 -13.03 9.79
N GLN A 592 -3.45 -12.70 9.46
CA GLN A 592 -3.98 -11.33 9.40
C GLN A 592 -5.45 -11.24 9.87
N LEU A 593 -5.88 -10.05 10.32
CA LEU A 593 -7.27 -9.71 10.67
C LEU A 593 -7.94 -8.74 9.67
N GLY A 594 -7.14 -8.13 8.80
CA GLY A 594 -7.57 -7.45 7.59
C GLY A 594 -6.68 -7.90 6.43
N THR A 595 -7.23 -8.05 5.24
CA THR A 595 -6.45 -8.51 4.10
C THR A 595 -6.89 -7.87 2.78
N HIS A 596 -6.01 -7.95 1.78
CA HIS A 596 -6.21 -7.46 0.41
C HIS A 596 -5.36 -8.31 -0.57
N ALA A 597 -5.33 -7.96 -1.86
CA ALA A 597 -4.62 -8.62 -2.99
C ALA A 597 -5.50 -9.51 -3.90
N SER A 598 -6.70 -9.90 -3.47
CA SER A 598 -7.64 -10.70 -4.29
C SER A 598 -8.91 -9.93 -4.68
N ILE A 599 -9.87 -10.63 -5.27
CA ILE A 599 -11.22 -10.13 -5.54
C ILE A 599 -12.16 -10.41 -4.36
N GLY A 600 -13.14 -9.52 -4.20
CA GLY A 600 -14.27 -9.71 -3.28
C GLY A 600 -14.14 -8.92 -1.99
N GLY A 601 -15.23 -8.23 -1.61
CA GLY A 601 -15.25 -7.33 -0.47
C GLY A 601 -14.55 -6.01 -0.75
N ASP A 602 -14.38 -5.20 0.30
CA ASP A 602 -13.92 -3.81 0.18
C ASP A 602 -12.50 -3.69 -0.42
N GLN A 603 -11.68 -4.75 -0.37
CA GLN A 603 -10.34 -4.79 -0.96
C GLN A 603 -10.28 -4.39 -2.43
N SER A 604 -11.33 -4.68 -3.21
CA SER A 604 -11.36 -4.41 -4.65
C SER A 604 -11.84 -2.99 -5.01
N TYR A 605 -12.33 -2.23 -4.03
CA TYR A 605 -13.00 -0.94 -4.25
C TYR A 605 -12.33 0.20 -3.51
N PRO A 606 -11.18 0.69 -3.99
CA PRO A 606 -10.64 1.96 -3.53
C PRO A 606 -11.58 3.14 -3.80
N PHE A 607 -11.25 4.28 -3.21
CA PHE A 607 -11.92 5.54 -3.47
C PHE A 607 -11.00 6.54 -4.18
N VAL A 608 -11.61 7.54 -4.80
CA VAL A 608 -10.94 8.77 -5.22
C VAL A 608 -11.83 9.97 -4.91
N VAL A 609 -11.24 11.02 -4.36
CA VAL A 609 -11.87 12.31 -4.10
C VAL A 609 -11.21 13.34 -5.02
N LEU A 610 -11.99 13.80 -5.99
CA LEU A 610 -11.55 14.73 -7.03
C LEU A 610 -12.24 16.08 -6.84
N PRO A 611 -11.63 17.19 -7.31
CA PRO A 611 -12.36 18.45 -7.43
C PRO A 611 -13.62 18.26 -8.28
N SER A 612 -14.76 18.80 -7.84
CA SER A 612 -16.07 18.50 -8.45
C SER A 612 -16.23 18.92 -9.91
N TYR A 613 -15.30 19.70 -10.47
CA TYR A 613 -15.28 20.06 -11.88
C TYR A 613 -14.58 19.02 -12.77
N VAL A 614 -13.88 18.05 -12.20
CA VAL A 614 -13.18 16.98 -12.94
C VAL A 614 -14.22 15.91 -13.29
N PRO A 615 -14.52 15.68 -14.58
CA PRO A 615 -15.42 14.59 -14.97
C PRO A 615 -14.73 13.25 -14.68
N PHE A 616 -15.44 12.37 -13.96
CA PHE A 616 -14.93 11.06 -13.62
C PHE A 616 -16.06 10.04 -13.51
N ASP A 617 -15.92 8.94 -14.25
CA ASP A 617 -16.81 7.79 -14.23
C ASP A 617 -16.02 6.57 -13.71
N GLY A 618 -16.17 6.30 -12.42
CA GLY A 618 -15.47 5.22 -11.74
C GLY A 618 -15.95 3.82 -12.14
N ASP A 619 -17.10 3.70 -12.80
CA ASP A 619 -17.61 2.41 -13.30
C ASP A 619 -16.89 1.94 -14.56
N ARG A 620 -16.23 2.86 -15.29
CA ARG A 620 -15.35 2.52 -16.42
C ARG A 620 -13.96 2.08 -16.00
N ILE A 621 -13.55 2.37 -14.77
CA ILE A 621 -12.21 2.03 -14.26
C ILE A 621 -12.27 0.66 -13.59
N VAL A 622 -11.80 -0.35 -14.32
CA VAL A 622 -11.72 -1.75 -13.89
C VAL A 622 -10.29 -2.18 -13.52
N THR A 623 -9.27 -1.37 -13.83
CA THR A 623 -7.88 -1.57 -13.39
C THR A 623 -7.16 -0.26 -13.08
N ALA A 624 -6.12 -0.31 -12.25
CA ALA A 624 -5.27 0.84 -11.90
C ALA A 624 -4.62 1.52 -13.13
N SER A 625 -4.26 0.76 -14.17
CA SER A 625 -3.70 1.32 -15.41
C SER A 625 -4.66 2.27 -16.13
N GLN A 626 -5.97 2.07 -16.01
CA GLN A 626 -6.98 2.97 -16.62
C GLN A 626 -7.13 4.28 -15.85
N MET A 627 -6.65 4.35 -14.60
CA MET A 627 -6.63 5.57 -13.81
C MET A 627 -5.44 6.48 -14.17
N TYR A 628 -4.35 5.92 -14.73
CA TYR A 628 -3.19 6.71 -15.19
C TYR A 628 -3.55 7.90 -16.10
N PRO A 629 -4.30 7.73 -17.22
CA PRO A 629 -4.65 8.85 -18.09
C PRO A 629 -5.48 9.93 -17.37
N VAL A 630 -6.34 9.53 -16.42
CA VAL A 630 -7.13 10.47 -15.59
C VAL A 630 -6.19 11.31 -14.70
N LEU A 631 -5.27 10.65 -13.98
CA LEU A 631 -4.30 11.35 -13.13
C LEU A 631 -3.33 12.20 -13.95
N ARG A 632 -2.89 11.70 -15.11
CA ARG A 632 -2.02 12.43 -16.04
C ARG A 632 -2.68 13.72 -16.52
N ALA A 633 -3.95 13.67 -16.92
CA ALA A 633 -4.72 14.85 -17.33
C ALA A 633 -4.80 15.91 -16.21
N ILE A 634 -4.98 15.48 -14.95
CA ILE A 634 -4.96 16.38 -13.79
C ILE A 634 -3.56 16.99 -13.59
N VAL A 635 -2.50 16.18 -13.70
CA VAL A 635 -1.10 16.64 -13.58
C VAL A 635 -0.71 17.60 -14.70
N ASP A 636 -1.20 17.40 -15.92
CA ASP A 636 -0.98 18.29 -17.07
C ASP A 636 -1.79 19.60 -17.00
N GLY A 637 -2.62 19.76 -15.96
CA GLY A 637 -3.30 21.02 -15.70
C GLY A 637 -4.62 21.18 -16.46
N ALA A 638 -5.33 20.08 -16.75
CA ALA A 638 -6.75 20.11 -17.11
C ALA A 638 -7.58 20.69 -15.93
N GLY A 639 -7.54 22.02 -15.79
CA GLY A 639 -8.29 22.78 -14.80
C GLY A 639 -9.75 22.98 -15.20
N PRO A 640 -10.57 23.60 -14.34
CA PRO A 640 -11.91 24.01 -14.73
C PRO A 640 -11.82 24.98 -15.92
N PRO A 641 -12.82 25.02 -16.83
CA PRO A 641 -12.90 26.07 -17.83
C PRO A 641 -12.75 27.43 -17.14
N ALA A 642 -11.97 28.33 -17.74
CA ALA A 642 -11.74 29.66 -17.20
C ALA A 642 -13.10 30.30 -16.87
N LYS A 643 -13.28 30.70 -15.60
CA LYS A 643 -14.46 31.45 -15.14
C LYS A 643 -14.35 32.91 -15.51
#